data_AF-A0A8J6RYT6-F1
#
_entry.id   AF-A0A8J6RYT6-F1
#
_cell.length_a   1.000
_cell.length_b   1.000
_cell.length_c   1.000
_cell.angle_alpha   90.00
_cell.angle_beta   90.00
_cell.angle_gamma   90.00
#
_symmetry.space_group_name_H-M   'P 1'
#
loop_
_entity.id
_entity.type
_entity.pdbx_description
1 polymer ?
#
loop_
_entity_poly.entity_id
_entity_poly.type
_entity_poly.pdbx_seq_one_letter_code
_entity_poly.pdbx_strand_id
1 'polypeptide(L)'
;MTGRSLQASPEGIEKARRALRQKSLTQKALAEDLKMSRQPAYKFFKGRPIDRHYFEQICEKLGFEWEEIVAQPPSEPEAEHQNHDTSIDIDALVQEVREKIKPIIQERCGTMRVLDMTQPIGLNDIYTNVNILEKITGRRRKEIPELLQECNFEEFDRFGLGRIAEERVPGLDAVKKHPKLMILGKPGAGKTTFLKYLAIQCNQGKFQAARVPIFVTLKDFAEAANKPGLLEYITQQFAGCRVIETRVIASLQDVIERGRALILLDGLDEVREEDNKRVLKEIRDFSDQYRENHFVITCRIAAREYTFEKFTEVEVADFDSEQIATFATNWFKNKAVKPETFIERLEENDRINELATSPLLLTLLCLAFEESGDFPANRSELYKEGLDALLKKWDAKRGIQRDQVYKKLSIQRKEDLLSKIALTTFEQGDYFFKQKTAEQYIIDYIRNLPDANADPEALQLDSEVVLRSIEYQHGLLVERAKGIYSFSHLTFHEYFTAREIVVVKQSSEEALQRLVHHITEKRWREVFFLAVGMSPSADLLLHLMKKQIDALIAEDEKLQRFLTWIHQKSISVEVPYKPAALRAFYFILSRYINDPCPNPYLDLFYDNFAPELAIHLGLNNPYDAGNSINFDIELSHALIDAPNFTGSGNFDFAPKLKYLLQQLESKRPDKQICSNLESYQFWWEDNIKFLVKKLRALMIKYRNIGHDWQFNKHQEEILEQYYNANLLLVECLNSDCYVSREARQEIEDTLLLPIAEIEQRKRGLI
;
A
#
# COMPACT_ATOMS: atom_id res chain seq x y z
N MET A 1 17.15 57.99 -5.96
CA MET A 1 16.91 59.31 -6.55
C MET A 1 16.26 59.10 -7.91
N THR A 2 14.96 59.39 -7.99
CA THR A 2 14.09 59.18 -9.14
C THR A 2 14.24 60.33 -10.15
N GLY A 3 15.24 60.24 -11.04
CA GLY A 3 15.39 61.17 -12.16
C GLY A 3 14.52 60.72 -13.34
N ARG A 4 13.25 61.15 -13.42
CA ARG A 4 12.43 60.94 -14.61
C ARG A 4 13.06 61.70 -15.78
N SER A 5 13.31 61.05 -16.91
CA SER A 5 13.78 61.73 -18.11
C SER A 5 12.65 62.56 -18.73
N LEU A 6 12.97 63.77 -19.20
CA LEU A 6 12.05 64.68 -19.88
C LEU A 6 12.34 64.70 -21.38
N GLN A 7 11.29 64.88 -22.18
CA GLN A 7 11.36 64.95 -23.63
C GLN A 7 10.67 66.23 -24.11
N ALA A 8 11.31 66.95 -25.03
CA ALA A 8 10.76 68.19 -25.57
C ALA A 8 9.65 67.87 -26.59
N SER A 9 8.54 68.61 -26.53
CA SER A 9 7.48 68.54 -27.53
C SER A 9 8.00 69.02 -28.89
N PRO A 10 7.40 68.59 -30.02
CA PRO A 10 7.76 69.10 -31.34
C PRO A 10 7.71 70.64 -31.43
N GLU A 11 6.71 71.26 -30.81
CA GLU A 11 6.57 72.72 -30.72
C GLU A 11 7.62 73.37 -29.80
N GLY A 12 7.95 72.73 -28.68
CA GLY A 12 9.00 73.15 -27.77
C GLY A 12 10.39 73.14 -28.41
N ILE A 13 10.68 72.13 -29.25
CA ILE A 13 11.93 72.07 -30.02
C ILE A 13 12.03 73.23 -31.02
N GLU A 14 10.92 73.60 -31.67
CA GLU A 14 10.91 74.77 -32.56
C GLU A 14 11.18 76.07 -31.79
N LYS A 15 10.51 76.28 -30.66
CA LYS A 15 10.75 77.45 -29.79
C LYS A 15 12.20 77.53 -29.33
N ALA A 16 12.74 76.40 -28.84
CA ALA A 16 14.14 76.30 -28.41
C ALA A 16 15.13 76.60 -29.54
N ARG A 17 14.86 76.14 -30.78
CA ARG A 17 15.71 76.46 -31.95
C ARG A 17 15.66 77.94 -32.32
N ARG A 18 14.52 78.61 -32.18
CA ARG A 18 14.40 80.06 -32.41
C ARG A 18 15.20 80.86 -31.37
N ALA A 19 15.10 80.51 -30.08
CA ALA A 19 15.88 81.15 -29.02
C ALA A 19 17.39 80.93 -29.19
N LEU A 20 17.81 79.72 -29.59
CA LEU A 20 19.22 79.42 -29.85
C LEU A 20 19.79 80.33 -30.97
N ARG A 21 19.00 80.60 -32.02
CA ARG A 21 19.37 81.53 -33.11
C ARG A 21 19.39 82.98 -32.65
N GLN A 22 18.42 83.41 -31.85
CA GLN A 22 18.36 84.78 -31.32
C GLN A 22 19.53 85.10 -30.40
N LYS A 23 20.02 84.13 -29.63
CA LYS A 23 21.19 84.27 -28.76
C LYS A 23 22.53 84.01 -29.48
N SER A 24 22.53 83.81 -30.80
CA SER A 24 23.71 83.47 -31.62
C SER A 24 24.53 82.28 -31.10
N LEU A 25 23.88 81.31 -30.45
CA LEU A 25 24.53 80.12 -29.88
C LEU A 25 24.42 78.93 -30.84
N THR A 26 25.41 78.05 -30.81
CA THR A 26 25.32 76.71 -31.43
C THR A 26 25.00 75.66 -30.37
N GLN A 27 24.48 74.49 -30.75
CA GLN A 27 24.25 73.39 -29.79
C GLN A 27 25.55 72.95 -29.09
N LYS A 28 26.69 73.08 -29.77
CA LYS A 28 28.01 72.84 -29.22
C LYS A 28 28.39 73.88 -28.16
N ALA A 29 28.21 75.17 -28.47
CA ALA A 29 28.47 76.25 -27.52
C ALA A 29 27.53 76.17 -26.30
N LEU A 30 26.27 75.77 -26.50
CA LEU A 30 25.31 75.56 -25.41
C LEU A 30 25.75 74.45 -24.45
N ALA A 31 26.25 73.32 -24.98
CA ALA A 31 26.75 72.22 -24.15
C ALA A 31 28.04 72.61 -23.40
N GLU A 32 28.93 73.38 -24.02
CA GLU A 32 30.17 73.89 -23.41
C GLU A 32 29.85 74.88 -22.28
N ASP A 33 28.92 75.82 -22.49
CA ASP A 33 28.46 76.78 -21.48
C ASP A 33 27.83 76.12 -20.25
N LEU A 34 27.07 75.04 -20.46
CA LEU A 34 26.40 74.29 -19.40
C LEU A 34 27.27 73.19 -18.80
N LYS A 35 28.57 73.12 -19.18
CA LYS A 35 29.53 72.11 -18.72
C LYS A 35 29.01 70.67 -18.82
N MET A 36 28.22 70.38 -19.87
CA MET A 36 27.66 69.06 -20.14
C MET A 36 28.28 68.45 -21.40
N SER A 37 28.19 67.12 -21.54
CA SER A 37 28.58 66.48 -22.80
C SER A 37 27.66 66.94 -23.95
N ARG A 38 28.06 66.81 -25.21
CA ARG A 38 27.21 67.22 -26.34
C ARG A 38 25.93 66.38 -26.49
N GLN A 39 25.88 65.22 -25.84
CA GLN A 39 24.85 64.22 -26.06
C GLN A 39 23.46 64.62 -25.50
N PRO A 40 23.32 65.19 -24.29
CA PRO A 40 22.05 65.75 -23.82
C PRO A 40 21.51 66.88 -24.71
N ALA A 41 22.33 67.86 -25.08
CA ALA A 41 21.91 68.94 -25.98
C ALA A 41 21.44 68.41 -27.34
N TYR A 42 22.16 67.45 -27.92
CA TYR A 42 21.76 66.80 -29.17
C TYR A 42 20.42 66.04 -29.02
N LYS A 43 20.24 65.27 -27.94
CA LYS A 43 19.00 64.51 -27.67
C LYS A 43 17.81 65.44 -27.46
N PHE A 44 17.99 66.56 -26.74
CA PHE A 44 16.96 67.59 -26.54
C PHE A 44 16.42 68.14 -27.88
N PHE A 45 17.31 68.62 -28.76
CA PHE A 45 16.91 69.17 -30.07
C PHE A 45 16.45 68.13 -31.11
N LYS A 46 16.58 66.84 -30.78
CA LYS A 46 16.03 65.70 -31.53
C LYS A 46 14.75 65.15 -30.91
N GLY A 47 14.26 65.73 -29.82
CA GLY A 47 13.05 65.26 -29.14
C GLY A 47 13.22 63.87 -28.57
N ARG A 48 14.39 63.53 -28.02
CA ARG A 48 14.64 62.29 -27.29
C ARG A 48 14.69 62.58 -25.78
N PRO A 49 14.29 61.63 -24.93
CA PRO A 49 14.36 61.80 -23.47
C PRO A 49 15.80 62.07 -23.00
N ILE A 50 15.94 63.08 -22.14
CA ILE A 50 17.17 63.39 -21.41
C ILE A 50 16.86 63.53 -19.93
N ASP A 51 17.88 63.42 -19.08
CA ASP A 51 17.70 63.61 -17.63
C ASP A 51 17.05 64.98 -17.34
N ARG A 52 16.09 65.03 -16.42
CA ARG A 52 15.36 66.24 -16.04
C ARG A 52 16.30 67.38 -15.68
N HIS A 53 17.39 67.11 -14.97
CA HIS A 53 18.36 68.13 -14.58
C HIS A 53 19.01 68.80 -15.80
N TYR A 54 19.37 68.02 -16.83
CA TYR A 54 19.91 68.59 -18.07
C TYR A 54 18.83 69.28 -18.91
N PHE A 55 17.57 68.82 -18.83
CA PHE A 55 16.44 69.43 -19.53
C PHE A 55 16.14 70.83 -18.98
N GLU A 56 16.04 70.96 -17.66
CA GLU A 56 15.80 72.22 -16.96
C GLU A 56 16.92 73.22 -17.23
N GLN A 57 18.19 72.81 -17.13
CA GLN A 57 19.34 73.69 -17.45
C GLN A 57 19.34 74.21 -18.90
N ILE A 58 18.94 73.36 -19.86
CA ILE A 58 18.84 73.78 -21.26
C ILE A 58 17.71 74.81 -21.43
N CYS A 59 16.55 74.58 -20.82
CA CYS A 59 15.42 75.51 -20.86
C CYS A 59 15.74 76.85 -20.19
N GLU A 60 16.34 76.84 -19.00
CA GLU A 60 16.76 78.04 -18.27
C GLU A 60 17.73 78.90 -19.10
N LYS A 61 18.76 78.27 -19.68
CA LYS A 61 19.73 78.98 -20.53
C LYS A 61 19.10 79.58 -21.78
N LEU A 62 18.08 78.92 -22.33
CA LEU A 62 17.33 79.40 -23.49
C LEU A 62 16.27 80.46 -23.11
N GLY A 63 15.92 80.58 -21.83
CA GLY A 63 15.00 81.57 -21.29
C GLY A 63 13.54 81.13 -21.29
N PHE A 64 13.29 79.83 -21.08
CA PHE A 64 11.94 79.26 -20.98
C PHE A 64 11.81 78.46 -19.68
N GLU A 65 10.61 78.45 -19.10
CA GLU A 65 10.24 77.43 -18.11
C GLU A 65 10.15 76.07 -18.81
N TRP A 66 10.65 75.02 -18.18
CA TRP A 66 10.79 73.71 -18.85
C TRP A 66 9.44 73.08 -19.18
N GLU A 67 8.39 73.41 -18.43
CA GLU A 67 6.99 73.03 -18.64
C GLU A 67 6.44 73.54 -19.98
N GLU A 68 6.97 74.65 -20.50
CA GLU A 68 6.56 75.18 -21.82
C GLU A 68 7.13 74.38 -22.99
N ILE A 69 8.18 73.60 -22.73
CA ILE A 69 8.96 72.89 -23.75
C ILE A 69 8.70 71.38 -23.69
N VAL A 70 8.29 70.84 -22.54
CA VAL A 70 8.11 69.39 -22.33
C VAL A 70 6.88 68.85 -23.07
N ALA A 71 6.93 67.56 -23.43
CA ALA A 71 5.83 66.85 -24.11
C ALA A 71 4.54 66.80 -23.27
N GLN A 72 4.65 66.57 -21.96
CA GLN A 72 3.55 66.61 -20.98
C GLN A 72 4.14 66.98 -19.60
N PRO A 73 3.50 67.87 -18.82
CA PRO A 73 3.87 68.10 -17.42
C PRO A 73 3.40 66.93 -16.53
N PRO A 74 4.11 66.62 -15.43
CA PRO A 74 3.69 65.60 -14.49
C PRO A 74 2.55 66.12 -13.60
N SER A 75 1.37 65.50 -13.69
CA SER A 75 0.22 65.82 -12.84
C SER A 75 0.27 65.13 -11.47
N GLU A 76 -0.28 65.83 -10.48
CA GLU A 76 -0.80 65.26 -9.23
C GLU A 76 -2.33 65.02 -9.39
N PRO A 77 -2.94 64.01 -8.76
CA PRO A 77 -4.39 63.82 -8.82
C PRO A 77 -5.09 64.33 -7.54
N GLU A 78 -6.00 65.29 -7.70
CA GLU A 78 -7.16 65.49 -6.81
C GLU A 78 -8.45 65.03 -7.52
N ALA A 79 -9.34 64.44 -6.75
CA ALA A 79 -10.40 63.52 -7.17
C ALA A 79 -11.59 64.19 -7.87
N GLU A 80 -12.12 63.54 -8.92
CA GLU A 80 -13.43 62.87 -8.86
C GLU A 80 -13.70 62.03 -10.13
N HIS A 81 -13.79 60.71 -9.90
CA HIS A 81 -14.46 59.68 -10.70
C HIS A 81 -14.00 59.39 -12.13
N GLN A 82 -12.86 58.69 -12.23
CA GLN A 82 -12.76 57.39 -12.91
C GLN A 82 -11.42 56.73 -12.51
N ASN A 83 -11.48 55.84 -11.51
CA ASN A 83 -10.34 55.05 -11.06
C ASN A 83 -9.91 54.08 -12.15
N HIS A 84 -8.90 54.43 -12.93
CA HIS A 84 -8.00 53.45 -13.54
C HIS A 84 -6.65 53.56 -12.85
N ASP A 85 -6.55 52.97 -11.66
CA ASP A 85 -5.26 52.46 -11.24
C ASP A 85 -4.82 51.36 -12.24
N THR A 86 -3.53 51.23 -12.44
CA THR A 86 -2.90 50.16 -13.23
C THR A 86 -2.17 49.15 -12.35
N SER A 87 -2.42 49.20 -11.04
CA SER A 87 -2.45 48.02 -10.17
C SER A 87 -3.42 46.99 -10.78
N ILE A 88 -2.91 46.12 -11.65
CA ILE A 88 -3.58 44.88 -12.01
C ILE A 88 -3.90 44.20 -10.69
N ASP A 89 -5.19 44.17 -10.34
CA ASP A 89 -5.70 43.42 -9.20
C ASP A 89 -5.31 41.97 -9.43
N ILE A 90 -4.31 41.53 -8.65
CA ILE A 90 -3.73 40.21 -8.80
C ILE A 90 -4.74 39.12 -8.45
N ASP A 91 -5.69 39.40 -7.56
CA ASP A 91 -6.73 38.45 -7.21
C ASP A 91 -7.76 38.33 -8.33
N ALA A 92 -8.14 39.44 -8.95
CA ALA A 92 -8.96 39.42 -10.17
C ALA A 92 -8.25 38.66 -11.31
N LEU A 93 -6.95 38.88 -11.49
CA LEU A 93 -6.14 38.17 -12.49
C LEU A 93 -6.09 36.66 -12.22
N VAL A 94 -5.86 36.25 -10.96
CA VAL A 94 -5.85 34.84 -10.57
C VAL A 94 -7.20 34.17 -10.89
N GLN A 95 -8.32 34.84 -10.59
CA GLN A 95 -9.65 34.31 -10.90
C GLN A 95 -9.89 34.22 -12.41
N GLU A 96 -9.51 35.26 -13.17
CA GLU A 96 -9.61 35.27 -14.63
C GLU A 96 -8.84 34.10 -15.23
N VAL A 97 -7.57 33.90 -14.83
CA VAL A 97 -6.73 32.83 -15.34
C VAL A 97 -7.31 31.46 -14.96
N ARG A 98 -7.77 31.27 -13.72
CA ARG A 98 -8.39 30.00 -13.27
C ARG A 98 -9.61 29.62 -14.09
N GLU A 99 -10.53 30.54 -14.36
CA GLU A 99 -11.70 30.23 -15.19
C GLU A 99 -11.28 29.87 -16.63
N LYS A 100 -10.26 30.53 -17.17
CA LYS A 100 -9.77 30.27 -18.53
C LYS A 100 -9.02 28.94 -18.65
N ILE A 101 -8.26 28.52 -17.62
CA ILE A 101 -7.51 27.24 -17.64
C ILE A 101 -8.33 26.05 -17.14
N LYS A 102 -9.51 26.28 -16.55
CA LYS A 102 -10.39 25.23 -16.01
C LYS A 102 -10.65 24.07 -16.96
N PRO A 103 -10.93 24.27 -18.26
CA PRO A 103 -11.11 23.14 -19.20
C PRO A 103 -9.85 22.29 -19.33
N ILE A 104 -8.66 22.92 -19.36
CA ILE A 104 -7.37 22.23 -19.49
C ILE A 104 -7.08 21.40 -18.24
N ILE A 105 -7.29 21.97 -17.05
CA ILE A 105 -7.12 21.25 -15.79
C ILE A 105 -8.10 20.08 -15.71
N GLN A 106 -9.35 20.27 -16.14
CA GLN A 106 -10.34 19.19 -16.14
C GLN A 106 -9.98 18.08 -17.13
N GLU A 107 -9.49 18.41 -18.33
CA GLU A 107 -9.04 17.43 -19.33
C GLU A 107 -7.84 16.62 -18.85
N ARG A 108 -6.84 17.27 -18.25
CA ARG A 108 -5.59 16.61 -17.83
C ARG A 108 -5.70 15.88 -16.49
N CYS A 109 -6.46 16.45 -15.55
CA CYS A 109 -6.48 16.00 -14.16
C CYS A 109 -7.81 15.39 -13.74
N GLY A 110 -8.91 15.71 -14.44
CA GLY A 110 -10.28 15.39 -14.03
C GLY A 110 -10.65 13.91 -14.05
N THR A 111 -9.91 13.08 -14.79
CA THR A 111 -10.17 11.64 -14.89
C THR A 111 -8.92 10.81 -14.67
N MET A 112 -9.14 9.56 -14.29
CA MET A 112 -8.14 8.53 -14.07
C MET A 112 -8.50 7.25 -14.81
N ARG A 113 -7.47 6.58 -15.33
CA ARG A 113 -7.56 5.23 -15.86
C ARG A 113 -6.37 4.44 -15.34
N VAL A 114 -6.64 3.32 -14.69
CA VAL A 114 -5.65 2.50 -13.98
C VAL A 114 -5.86 1.03 -14.38
N LEU A 115 -4.80 0.22 -14.36
CA LEU A 115 -4.83 -1.21 -14.73
C LEU A 115 -5.56 -1.45 -16.07
N ASP A 116 -6.53 -2.36 -16.13
CA ASP A 116 -7.29 -2.75 -17.32
C ASP A 116 -8.69 -2.11 -17.41
N MET A 117 -8.92 -1.02 -16.68
CA MET A 117 -10.20 -0.30 -16.71
C MET A 117 -10.66 0.01 -18.14
N THR A 118 -11.91 -0.34 -18.46
CA THR A 118 -12.53 -0.12 -19.77
C THR A 118 -12.94 1.34 -19.97
N GLN A 119 -13.31 2.04 -18.89
CA GLN A 119 -13.74 3.44 -18.90
C GLN A 119 -12.92 4.27 -17.89
N PRO A 120 -12.66 5.56 -18.18
CA PRO A 120 -12.05 6.47 -17.21
C PRO A 120 -13.05 6.79 -16.08
N ILE A 121 -12.56 6.94 -14.85
CA ILE A 121 -13.34 7.35 -13.68
C ILE A 121 -13.01 8.79 -13.31
N GLY A 122 -14.00 9.56 -12.86
CA GLY A 122 -13.80 10.92 -12.37
C GLY A 122 -12.93 10.93 -11.11
N LEU A 123 -11.87 11.74 -11.09
CA LEU A 123 -10.92 11.75 -9.99
C LEU A 123 -11.60 12.08 -8.64
N ASN A 124 -12.52 13.05 -8.63
CA ASN A 124 -13.23 13.45 -7.41
C ASN A 124 -14.16 12.34 -6.87
N ASP A 125 -14.55 11.39 -7.72
CA ASP A 125 -15.48 10.32 -7.33
C ASP A 125 -14.77 9.20 -6.57
N ILE A 126 -13.45 9.05 -6.74
CA ILE A 126 -12.64 7.99 -6.14
C ILE A 126 -11.50 8.50 -5.26
N TYR A 127 -11.29 9.81 -5.20
CA TYR A 127 -10.17 10.38 -4.46
C TYR A 127 -10.28 10.06 -2.97
N THR A 128 -9.18 9.54 -2.44
CA THR A 128 -8.98 9.30 -1.01
C THR A 128 -7.79 10.14 -0.57
N ASN A 129 -7.91 10.77 0.60
CA ASN A 129 -6.85 11.63 1.14
C ASN A 129 -5.53 10.86 1.22
N VAL A 130 -4.42 11.55 0.95
CA VAL A 130 -3.08 10.98 1.03
C VAL A 130 -2.42 11.45 2.31
N ASN A 131 -1.87 10.50 3.08
CA ASN A 131 -1.09 10.77 4.27
C ASN A 131 0.40 10.76 3.94
N ILE A 132 1.18 11.55 4.66
CA ILE A 132 2.60 11.78 4.41
C ILE A 132 3.40 11.60 5.70
N LEU A 133 4.57 11.00 5.56
CA LEU A 133 5.62 10.89 6.57
C LEU A 133 6.62 12.03 6.35
N GLU A 134 6.89 12.81 7.40
CA GLU A 134 7.89 13.88 7.34
C GLU A 134 9.33 13.34 7.27
N LYS A 135 9.54 12.07 7.66
CA LYS A 135 10.83 11.39 7.53
C LYS A 135 10.76 10.30 6.49
N ILE A 136 11.82 10.21 5.70
CA ILE A 136 11.96 9.20 4.64
C ILE A 136 12.44 7.89 5.28
N THR A 137 11.63 6.84 5.16
CA THR A 137 11.78 5.52 5.78
C THR A 137 13.18 4.94 5.53
N GLY A 138 13.61 4.88 4.27
CA GLY A 138 14.91 4.32 3.87
C GLY A 138 16.13 5.17 4.28
N ARG A 139 15.94 6.41 4.77
CA ARG A 139 17.06 7.26 5.22
C ARG A 139 17.29 7.20 6.73
N ARG A 140 16.43 6.48 7.46
CA ARG A 140 16.54 6.28 8.90
C ARG A 140 17.76 5.42 9.21
N ARG A 141 18.42 5.69 10.33
CA ARG A 141 19.52 4.87 10.85
C ARG A 141 18.95 3.97 11.94
N LYS A 142 18.28 2.90 11.52
CA LYS A 142 17.78 1.84 12.39
C LYS A 142 18.52 0.56 12.10
N GLU A 143 18.66 -0.28 13.11
CA GLU A 143 19.18 -1.65 12.99
C GLU A 143 18.03 -2.65 12.81
N ILE A 144 18.33 -3.86 12.33
CA ILE A 144 17.33 -4.91 12.10
C ILE A 144 16.51 -5.22 13.36
N PRO A 145 17.08 -5.36 14.58
CA PRO A 145 16.29 -5.62 15.78
C PRO A 145 15.25 -4.54 16.09
N GLU A 146 15.55 -3.27 15.81
CA GLU A 146 14.62 -2.16 16.01
C GLU A 146 13.46 -2.20 15.00
N LEU A 147 13.72 -2.64 13.77
CA LEU A 147 12.68 -2.82 12.76
C LEU A 147 11.77 -4.00 13.09
N LEU A 148 12.33 -5.10 13.60
CA LEU A 148 11.55 -6.27 14.00
C LEU A 148 10.60 -5.93 15.17
N GLN A 149 10.97 -5.03 16.08
CA GLN A 149 10.08 -4.57 17.16
C GLN A 149 8.80 -3.88 16.66
N GLU A 150 8.78 -3.38 15.41
CA GLU A 150 7.60 -2.77 14.78
C GLU A 150 6.68 -3.83 14.13
N CYS A 151 7.12 -5.09 14.04
CA CYS A 151 6.36 -6.21 13.48
C CYS A 151 5.60 -6.98 14.56
N ASN A 152 4.41 -7.50 14.22
CA ASN A 152 3.66 -8.36 15.13
C ASN A 152 4.04 -9.84 14.94
N PHE A 153 4.86 -10.38 15.84
CA PHE A 153 5.24 -11.80 15.81
C PHE A 153 4.20 -12.73 16.45
N GLU A 154 3.28 -12.20 17.26
CA GLU A 154 2.25 -12.99 17.94
C GLU A 154 1.10 -13.33 16.98
N GLU A 155 0.76 -12.39 16.08
CA GLU A 155 -0.20 -12.59 14.99
C GLU A 155 0.52 -12.47 13.63
N PHE A 156 1.10 -13.59 13.16
CA PHE A 156 1.86 -13.60 11.91
C PHE A 156 1.00 -13.27 10.68
N ASP A 157 -0.33 -13.43 10.76
CA ASP A 157 -1.26 -12.98 9.73
C ASP A 157 -1.32 -11.45 9.60
N ARG A 158 -0.89 -10.72 10.63
CA ARG A 158 -0.80 -9.25 10.68
C ARG A 158 0.63 -8.76 10.89
N PHE A 159 1.62 -9.49 10.36
CA PHE A 159 3.05 -9.23 10.57
C PHE A 159 3.46 -7.80 10.24
N GLY A 160 2.90 -7.25 9.16
CA GLY A 160 2.93 -5.81 8.86
C GLY A 160 4.31 -5.24 8.55
N LEU A 161 5.01 -5.78 7.54
CA LEU A 161 6.35 -5.30 7.10
C LEU A 161 6.38 -3.79 6.76
N GLY A 162 5.23 -3.19 6.47
CA GLY A 162 5.06 -1.77 6.16
C GLY A 162 4.51 -0.89 7.27
N ARG A 163 4.23 -1.42 8.46
CA ARG A 163 3.71 -0.61 9.57
C ARG A 163 4.81 0.31 10.08
N ILE A 164 4.59 1.62 9.94
CA ILE A 164 5.48 2.65 10.44
C ILE A 164 4.76 3.36 11.57
N ALA A 165 5.35 3.34 12.78
CA ALA A 165 4.80 3.96 13.98
C ALA A 165 4.97 5.50 14.03
N GLU A 166 5.21 6.15 12.89
CA GLU A 166 5.43 7.60 12.81
C GLU A 166 4.11 8.35 12.62
N GLU A 167 4.11 9.61 13.08
CA GLU A 167 2.97 10.51 12.91
C GLU A 167 2.72 10.77 11.43
N ARG A 168 1.49 10.48 11.00
CA ARG A 168 1.02 10.71 9.64
C ARG A 168 0.41 12.10 9.55
N VAL A 169 0.89 12.90 8.61
CA VAL A 169 0.35 14.24 8.36
C VAL A 169 -0.50 14.21 7.08
N PRO A 170 -1.69 14.82 7.05
CA PRO A 170 -2.46 14.96 5.82
C PRO A 170 -1.65 15.67 4.74
N GLY A 171 -1.61 15.12 3.52
CA GLY A 171 -0.77 15.63 2.46
C GLY A 171 -1.10 17.06 2.04
N LEU A 172 -2.37 17.46 2.14
CA LEU A 172 -2.78 18.85 1.91
C LEU A 172 -2.12 19.82 2.88
N ASP A 173 -1.91 19.41 4.13
CA ASP A 173 -1.30 20.26 5.14
C ASP A 173 0.21 20.35 4.95
N ALA A 174 0.86 19.27 4.51
CA ALA A 174 2.27 19.32 4.08
C ALA A 174 2.50 20.33 2.95
N VAL A 175 1.61 20.36 1.94
CA VAL A 175 1.69 21.32 0.81
C VAL A 175 1.42 22.77 1.25
N LYS A 176 0.59 22.99 2.28
CA LYS A 176 0.39 24.33 2.86
C LYS A 176 1.60 24.78 3.69
N LYS A 177 2.21 23.87 4.42
CA LYS A 177 3.33 24.13 5.33
C LYS A 177 4.63 24.43 4.58
N HIS A 178 4.88 23.73 3.47
CA HIS A 178 6.14 23.80 2.74
C HIS A 178 5.94 24.37 1.32
N PRO A 179 6.42 25.59 1.04
CA PRO A 179 6.30 26.20 -0.29
C PRO A 179 7.04 25.45 -1.40
N LYS A 180 8.11 24.73 -1.07
CA LYS A 180 8.86 23.88 -2.00
C LYS A 180 8.91 22.47 -1.42
N LEU A 181 8.08 21.59 -1.97
CA LEU A 181 7.88 20.23 -1.48
C LEU A 181 8.23 19.19 -2.55
N MET A 182 8.98 18.17 -2.19
CA MET A 182 9.24 17.00 -3.01
C MET A 182 8.60 15.79 -2.34
N ILE A 183 7.63 15.20 -3.03
CA ILE A 183 6.85 14.06 -2.57
C ILE A 183 7.44 12.79 -3.15
N LEU A 184 8.03 11.98 -2.28
CA LEU A 184 8.58 10.67 -2.56
C LEU A 184 7.57 9.58 -2.26
N GLY A 185 7.73 8.42 -2.89
CA GLY A 185 6.93 7.25 -2.53
C GLY A 185 7.15 6.09 -3.49
N LYS A 186 6.66 4.92 -3.10
CA LYS A 186 6.72 3.69 -3.90
C LYS A 186 5.94 3.82 -5.22
N PRO A 187 6.20 2.97 -6.23
CA PRO A 187 5.31 2.82 -7.38
C PRO A 187 3.87 2.55 -6.91
N GLY A 188 2.87 3.15 -7.56
CA GLY A 188 1.46 2.94 -7.19
C GLY A 188 0.97 3.66 -5.93
N ALA A 189 1.82 4.38 -5.19
CA ALA A 189 1.44 5.10 -3.95
C ALA A 189 0.49 6.31 -4.14
N GLY A 190 0.01 6.59 -5.36
CA GLY A 190 -0.96 7.68 -5.59
C GLY A 190 -0.37 9.09 -5.73
N LYS A 191 0.96 9.25 -5.89
CA LYS A 191 1.62 10.57 -6.06
C LYS A 191 1.03 11.42 -7.20
N THR A 192 0.93 10.88 -8.41
CA THR A 192 0.33 11.56 -9.57
C THR A 192 -1.14 11.91 -9.30
N THR A 193 -1.88 10.98 -8.69
CA THR A 193 -3.30 11.18 -8.31
C THR A 193 -3.43 12.36 -7.34
N PHE A 194 -2.51 12.48 -6.37
CA PHE A 194 -2.48 13.58 -5.42
C PHE A 194 -2.21 14.93 -6.12
N LEU A 195 -1.24 15.02 -7.03
CA LEU A 195 -0.98 16.25 -7.78
C LEU A 195 -2.15 16.67 -8.66
N LYS A 196 -2.80 15.71 -9.34
CA LYS A 196 -4.01 15.99 -10.11
C LYS A 196 -5.14 16.52 -9.21
N TYR A 197 -5.30 15.96 -8.02
CA TYR A 197 -6.28 16.43 -7.05
C TYR A 197 -5.98 17.86 -6.58
N LEU A 198 -4.71 18.17 -6.23
CA LEU A 198 -4.27 19.53 -5.90
C LEU A 198 -4.60 20.53 -7.01
N ALA A 199 -4.35 20.16 -8.26
CA ALA A 199 -4.66 21.01 -9.42
C ALA A 199 -6.17 21.32 -9.51
N ILE A 200 -7.02 20.31 -9.37
CA ILE A 200 -8.48 20.47 -9.40
C ILE A 200 -8.97 21.33 -8.23
N GLN A 201 -8.56 21.02 -6.99
CA GLN A 201 -9.02 21.75 -5.80
C GLN A 201 -8.55 23.21 -5.83
N CYS A 202 -7.33 23.46 -6.34
CA CYS A 202 -6.80 24.80 -6.55
C CYS A 202 -7.60 25.56 -7.61
N ASN A 203 -7.89 24.93 -8.74
CA ASN A 203 -8.69 25.54 -9.79
C ASN A 203 -10.14 25.83 -9.34
N GLN A 204 -10.69 25.02 -8.44
CA GLN A 204 -12.01 25.23 -7.81
C GLN A 204 -11.99 26.24 -6.66
N GLY A 205 -10.81 26.64 -6.17
CA GLY A 205 -10.67 27.62 -5.09
C GLY A 205 -10.92 27.04 -3.72
N LYS A 206 -10.94 25.72 -3.61
CA LYS A 206 -11.07 24.98 -2.34
C LYS A 206 -9.72 24.78 -1.65
N PHE A 207 -8.63 24.86 -2.41
CA PHE A 207 -7.27 24.74 -1.91
C PHE A 207 -6.40 25.87 -2.46
N GLN A 208 -5.64 26.58 -1.63
CA GLN A 208 -4.78 27.69 -2.06
C GLN A 208 -5.47 28.64 -3.08
N ALA A 209 -6.69 29.09 -2.76
CA ALA A 209 -7.58 29.85 -3.67
C ALA A 209 -6.94 31.11 -4.30
N ALA A 210 -5.94 31.65 -3.62
CA ALA A 210 -5.07 32.75 -4.03
C ALA A 210 -4.10 32.42 -5.18
N ARG A 211 -4.06 31.17 -5.67
CA ARG A 211 -3.09 30.71 -6.68
C ARG A 211 -3.73 30.07 -7.89
N VAL A 212 -3.00 30.06 -8.99
CA VAL A 212 -3.33 29.37 -10.24
C VAL A 212 -2.55 28.05 -10.30
N PRO A 213 -3.21 26.89 -10.50
CA PRO A 213 -2.51 25.62 -10.66
C PRO A 213 -1.89 25.49 -12.05
N ILE A 214 -0.63 25.04 -12.09
CA ILE A 214 0.10 24.71 -13.31
C ILE A 214 0.57 23.26 -13.18
N PHE A 215 -0.03 22.36 -13.96
CA PHE A 215 0.31 20.93 -13.95
C PHE A 215 1.18 20.57 -15.16
N VAL A 216 2.40 20.08 -14.88
CA VAL A 216 3.40 19.69 -15.87
C VAL A 216 3.83 18.25 -15.61
N THR A 217 3.67 17.40 -16.62
CA THR A 217 4.30 16.09 -16.70
C THR A 217 5.76 16.28 -17.09
N LEU A 218 6.69 15.90 -16.23
CA LEU A 218 8.13 16.09 -16.48
C LEU A 218 8.62 15.24 -17.64
N LYS A 219 7.99 14.09 -17.90
CA LYS A 219 8.21 13.29 -19.09
C LYS A 219 7.91 14.06 -20.37
N ASP A 220 6.72 14.64 -20.51
CA ASP A 220 6.33 15.35 -21.74
C ASP A 220 7.14 16.64 -21.91
N PHE A 221 7.55 17.28 -20.81
CA PHE A 221 8.51 18.38 -20.84
C PHE A 221 9.90 17.95 -21.31
N ALA A 222 10.36 16.78 -20.86
CA ALA A 222 11.64 16.21 -21.26
C ALA A 222 11.65 15.91 -22.78
N GLU A 223 10.58 15.30 -23.28
CA GLU A 223 10.44 14.84 -24.66
C GLU A 223 9.95 15.93 -25.65
N ALA A 224 9.70 17.15 -25.17
CA ALA A 224 9.22 18.26 -25.99
C ALA A 224 10.19 18.61 -27.13
N ALA A 225 9.64 18.83 -28.33
CA ALA A 225 10.39 19.25 -29.51
C ALA A 225 11.17 20.55 -29.23
N ASN A 226 12.40 20.65 -29.71
CA ASN A 226 13.33 21.77 -29.48
C ASN A 226 13.81 21.95 -28.02
N LYS A 227 13.39 21.07 -27.09
CA LYS A 227 13.81 21.07 -25.68
C LYS A 227 13.71 22.47 -25.02
N PRO A 228 12.53 23.12 -25.05
CA PRO A 228 12.34 24.47 -24.51
C PRO A 228 12.66 24.56 -23.01
N GLY A 229 12.89 25.79 -22.54
CA GLY A 229 12.98 26.06 -21.10
C GLY A 229 11.62 25.88 -20.41
N LEU A 230 11.60 25.71 -19.08
CA LEU A 230 10.36 25.36 -18.37
C LEU A 230 9.25 26.42 -18.50
N LEU A 231 9.60 27.72 -18.44
CA LEU A 231 8.62 28.80 -18.62
C LEU A 231 8.01 28.81 -20.03
N GLU A 232 8.85 28.60 -21.04
CA GLU A 232 8.44 28.55 -22.44
C GLU A 232 7.51 27.36 -22.67
N TYR A 233 7.88 26.19 -22.14
CA TYR A 233 7.05 24.99 -22.22
C TYR A 233 5.68 25.19 -21.57
N ILE A 234 5.64 25.73 -20.35
CA ILE A 234 4.39 26.10 -19.66
C ILE A 234 3.57 27.00 -20.57
N THR A 235 4.17 28.06 -21.10
CA THR A 235 3.48 29.03 -21.97
C THR A 235 2.92 28.37 -23.24
N GLN A 236 3.70 27.51 -23.90
CA GLN A 236 3.29 26.78 -25.11
C GLN A 236 2.11 25.82 -24.85
N GLN A 237 2.08 25.17 -23.69
CA GLN A 237 0.98 24.29 -23.31
C GLN A 237 -0.36 25.03 -23.26
N PHE A 238 -0.37 26.31 -22.89
CA PHE A 238 -1.58 27.14 -22.88
C PHE A 238 -1.86 27.81 -24.24
N ALA A 239 -0.84 27.99 -25.09
CA ALA A 239 -1.00 28.55 -26.44
C ALA A 239 -1.61 27.57 -27.45
N GLY A 240 -1.42 26.26 -27.27
CA GLY A 240 -1.92 25.22 -28.19
C GLY A 240 -3.43 25.00 -28.17
N CYS A 241 -4.14 25.53 -27.18
CA CYS A 241 -5.61 25.49 -27.14
C CYS A 241 -6.18 26.61 -28.02
N ARG A 242 -6.93 26.24 -29.08
CA ARG A 242 -7.63 27.17 -30.00
C ARG A 242 -8.61 28.15 -29.32
N VAL A 243 -8.77 28.06 -28.00
CA VAL A 243 -9.70 28.81 -27.15
C VAL A 243 -8.99 29.91 -26.34
N ILE A 244 -7.65 29.92 -26.27
CA ILE A 244 -6.91 30.82 -25.37
C ILE A 244 -6.30 32.00 -26.13
N GLU A 245 -6.77 33.21 -25.82
CA GLU A 245 -6.26 34.48 -26.34
C GLU A 245 -4.81 34.75 -25.88
N THR A 246 -4.00 35.41 -26.70
CA THR A 246 -2.63 35.85 -26.35
C THR A 246 -2.54 36.62 -25.02
N ARG A 247 -3.63 37.30 -24.63
CA ARG A 247 -3.76 38.00 -23.35
C ARG A 247 -3.64 37.07 -22.13
N VAL A 248 -4.08 35.82 -22.24
CA VAL A 248 -4.04 34.84 -21.13
C VAL A 248 -2.62 34.35 -20.88
N ILE A 249 -1.81 34.24 -21.93
CA ILE A 249 -0.40 33.88 -21.84
C ILE A 249 0.37 34.94 -21.05
N ALA A 250 0.18 36.22 -21.40
CA ALA A 250 0.78 37.33 -20.66
C ALA A 250 0.29 37.33 -19.20
N SER A 251 -1.00 37.11 -18.98
CA SER A 251 -1.60 37.01 -17.64
C SER A 251 -1.02 35.87 -16.81
N LEU A 252 -0.67 34.73 -17.42
CA LEU A 252 -0.06 33.61 -16.73
C LEU A 252 1.40 33.89 -16.34
N GLN A 253 2.16 34.57 -17.20
CA GLN A 253 3.51 35.03 -16.87
C GLN A 253 3.47 36.01 -15.70
N ASP A 254 2.56 36.99 -15.72
CA ASP A 254 2.33 37.92 -14.61
C ASP A 254 1.99 37.20 -13.29
N VAL A 255 1.18 36.13 -13.36
CA VAL A 255 0.84 35.29 -12.20
C VAL A 255 2.08 34.59 -11.62
N ILE A 256 2.95 34.03 -12.47
CA ILE A 256 4.19 33.37 -12.05
C ILE A 256 5.18 34.39 -11.46
N GLU A 257 5.36 35.54 -12.13
CA GLU A 257 6.26 36.60 -11.67
C GLU A 257 5.85 37.16 -10.30
N ARG A 258 4.53 37.23 -10.03
CA ARG A 258 3.97 37.72 -8.77
C ARG A 258 3.85 36.65 -7.67
N GLY A 259 4.33 35.42 -7.90
CA GLY A 259 4.32 34.37 -6.86
C GLY A 259 2.94 33.74 -6.63
N ARG A 260 2.03 33.83 -7.60
CA ARG A 260 0.64 33.37 -7.47
C ARG A 260 0.38 32.06 -8.23
N ALA A 261 1.41 31.29 -8.55
CA ALA A 261 1.27 29.97 -9.13
C ALA A 261 1.49 28.85 -8.10
N LEU A 262 0.72 27.77 -8.26
CA LEU A 262 0.96 26.46 -7.66
C LEU A 262 1.49 25.54 -8.78
N ILE A 263 2.80 25.34 -8.81
CA ILE A 263 3.52 24.62 -9.86
C ILE A 263 3.67 23.16 -9.44
N LEU A 264 3.02 22.27 -10.17
CA LEU A 264 2.90 20.84 -9.91
C LEU A 264 3.69 20.09 -10.98
N LEU A 265 4.83 19.54 -10.61
CA LEU A 265 5.75 18.84 -11.51
C LEU A 265 5.68 17.33 -11.24
N ASP A 266 5.03 16.60 -12.13
CA ASP A 266 4.78 15.16 -11.95
C ASP A 266 5.83 14.28 -12.63
N GLY A 267 6.36 13.30 -11.90
CA GLY A 267 7.08 12.16 -12.45
C GLY A 267 8.54 12.46 -12.81
N LEU A 268 9.33 13.01 -11.88
CA LEU A 268 10.76 13.25 -12.13
C LEU A 268 11.52 11.95 -12.44
N ASP A 269 11.07 10.82 -11.88
CA ASP A 269 11.61 9.47 -12.14
C ASP A 269 11.24 8.89 -13.52
N GLU A 270 10.41 9.59 -14.29
CA GLU A 270 9.96 9.20 -15.63
C GLU A 270 10.77 9.91 -16.74
N VAL A 271 11.65 10.83 -16.37
CA VAL A 271 12.57 11.54 -17.27
C VAL A 271 13.70 10.60 -17.69
N ARG A 272 13.99 10.56 -19.00
CA ARG A 272 15.10 9.76 -19.55
C ARG A 272 16.45 10.29 -19.09
N GLU A 273 17.42 9.38 -18.96
CA GLU A 273 18.77 9.72 -18.50
C GLU A 273 19.43 10.83 -19.33
N GLU A 274 19.21 10.82 -20.65
CA GLU A 274 19.73 11.82 -21.60
C GLU A 274 19.20 13.25 -21.37
N ASP A 275 17.99 13.40 -20.83
CA ASP A 275 17.36 14.69 -20.55
C ASP A 275 17.46 15.10 -19.08
N ASN A 276 17.85 14.18 -18.21
CA ASN A 276 17.85 14.35 -16.76
C ASN A 276 18.61 15.60 -16.30
N LYS A 277 19.87 15.76 -16.75
CA LYS A 277 20.70 16.93 -16.39
C LYS A 277 20.05 18.26 -16.80
N ARG A 278 19.41 18.30 -17.97
CA ARG A 278 18.71 19.49 -18.48
C ARG A 278 17.50 19.79 -17.60
N VAL A 279 16.62 18.81 -17.40
CA VAL A 279 15.39 18.98 -16.61
C VAL A 279 15.69 19.39 -15.17
N LEU A 280 16.66 18.76 -14.50
CA LEU A 280 17.07 19.15 -13.14
C LEU A 280 17.62 20.57 -13.07
N LYS A 281 18.37 21.00 -14.09
CA LYS A 281 18.87 22.37 -14.18
C LYS A 281 17.71 23.35 -14.35
N GLU A 282 16.81 23.09 -15.30
CA GLU A 282 15.63 23.93 -15.56
C GLU A 282 14.72 24.07 -14.33
N ILE A 283 14.45 22.98 -13.62
CA ILE A 283 13.64 23.02 -12.39
C ILE A 283 14.33 23.87 -11.31
N ARG A 284 15.65 23.71 -11.13
CA ARG A 284 16.42 24.51 -10.16
C ARG A 284 16.39 25.99 -10.51
N ASP A 285 16.80 26.33 -11.73
CA ASP A 285 16.90 27.70 -12.23
C ASP A 285 15.52 28.39 -12.17
N PHE A 286 14.46 27.69 -12.61
CA PHE A 286 13.10 28.21 -12.57
C PHE A 286 12.58 28.40 -11.14
N SER A 287 12.80 27.43 -10.24
CA SER A 287 12.35 27.55 -8.84
C SER A 287 13.12 28.63 -8.06
N ASP A 288 14.34 28.94 -8.47
CA ASP A 288 15.16 29.99 -7.88
C ASP A 288 14.81 31.37 -8.39
N GLN A 289 14.55 31.48 -9.70
CA GLN A 289 14.06 32.71 -10.32
C GLN A 289 12.69 33.12 -9.77
N TYR A 290 11.76 32.15 -9.64
CA TYR A 290 10.36 32.40 -9.26
C TYR A 290 10.02 31.91 -7.85
N ARG A 291 10.85 32.30 -6.87
CA ARG A 291 10.87 31.76 -5.49
C ARG A 291 9.59 31.91 -4.66
N GLU A 292 8.72 32.86 -4.99
CA GLU A 292 7.49 33.13 -4.23
C GLU A 292 6.32 32.18 -4.59
N ASN A 293 6.47 31.40 -5.67
CA ASN A 293 5.48 30.39 -6.05
C ASN A 293 5.56 29.14 -5.18
N HIS A 294 4.47 28.38 -5.13
CA HIS A 294 4.49 27.05 -4.52
C HIS A 294 4.90 25.99 -5.55
N PHE A 295 5.79 25.10 -5.15
CA PHE A 295 6.30 24.00 -5.97
C PHE A 295 6.03 22.67 -5.28
N VAL A 296 5.43 21.74 -6.01
CA VAL A 296 5.29 20.35 -5.60
C VAL A 296 5.85 19.46 -6.70
N ILE A 297 6.86 18.66 -6.37
CA ILE A 297 7.51 17.73 -7.29
C ILE A 297 7.22 16.31 -6.84
N THR A 298 6.89 15.39 -7.74
CA THR A 298 6.80 13.95 -7.40
C THR A 298 7.97 13.17 -7.96
N CYS A 299 8.45 12.20 -7.18
CA CYS A 299 9.47 11.26 -7.61
C CYS A 299 9.33 9.92 -6.88
N ARG A 300 9.94 8.85 -7.40
CA ARG A 300 10.06 7.58 -6.67
C ARG A 300 11.08 7.72 -5.54
N ILE A 301 10.79 7.07 -4.41
CA ILE A 301 11.66 7.13 -3.22
C ILE A 301 13.07 6.55 -3.45
N ALA A 302 13.20 5.60 -4.37
CA ALA A 302 14.47 5.00 -4.77
C ALA A 302 15.34 5.91 -5.67
N ALA A 303 14.81 7.05 -6.12
CA ALA A 303 15.49 8.00 -7.01
C ALA A 303 16.50 8.88 -6.24
N ARG A 304 17.51 8.24 -5.64
CA ARG A 304 18.42 8.80 -4.63
C ARG A 304 19.41 9.87 -5.13
N GLU A 305 19.30 10.27 -6.39
CA GLU A 305 20.23 11.20 -7.08
C GLU A 305 19.68 12.62 -7.20
N TYR A 306 18.40 12.84 -6.85
CA TYR A 306 17.71 14.12 -7.04
C TYR A 306 17.60 14.91 -5.73
N THR A 307 18.72 15.44 -5.23
CA THR A 307 18.69 16.33 -4.06
C THR A 307 18.51 17.77 -4.49
N PHE A 308 17.38 18.36 -4.11
CA PHE A 308 17.13 19.81 -4.25
C PHE A 308 17.26 20.47 -2.87
N GLU A 309 18.38 21.16 -2.61
CA GLU A 309 18.69 21.73 -1.29
C GLU A 309 17.60 22.63 -0.69
N LYS A 310 16.79 23.27 -1.54
CA LYS A 310 15.72 24.22 -1.14
C LYS A 310 14.34 23.55 -1.01
N PHE A 311 14.22 22.25 -1.26
CA PHE A 311 12.96 21.52 -1.17
C PHE A 311 12.93 20.71 0.11
N THR A 312 11.78 20.71 0.78
CA THR A 312 11.50 19.74 1.84
C THR A 312 11.10 18.42 1.17
N GLU A 313 11.75 17.33 1.55
CA GLU A 313 11.40 16.00 1.04
C GLU A 313 10.53 15.26 2.04
N VAL A 314 9.46 14.64 1.55
CA VAL A 314 8.51 13.88 2.36
C VAL A 314 8.14 12.58 1.66
N GLU A 315 7.66 11.57 2.39
CA GLU A 315 7.27 10.28 1.83
C GLU A 315 5.76 10.05 1.93
N VAL A 316 5.13 9.56 0.87
CA VAL A 316 3.72 9.12 0.93
C VAL A 316 3.61 7.86 1.79
N ALA A 317 2.75 7.91 2.81
CA ALA A 317 2.43 6.77 3.65
C ALA A 317 1.51 5.78 2.94
N ASP A 318 1.66 4.49 3.25
CA ASP A 318 0.71 3.45 2.84
C ASP A 318 -0.68 3.73 3.46
N PHE A 319 -1.76 3.33 2.79
CA PHE A 319 -3.12 3.54 3.29
C PHE A 319 -3.36 2.83 4.62
N ASP A 320 -4.04 3.52 5.54
CA ASP A 320 -4.64 2.91 6.73
C ASP A 320 -6.06 2.40 6.45
N SER A 321 -6.66 1.72 7.42
CA SER A 321 -7.99 1.12 7.32
C SER A 321 -9.08 2.15 7.00
N GLU A 322 -8.97 3.39 7.50
CA GLU A 322 -9.95 4.46 7.21
C GLU A 322 -9.84 4.93 5.75
N GLN A 323 -8.62 5.08 5.23
CA GLN A 323 -8.37 5.38 3.83
C GLN A 323 -8.85 4.24 2.91
N ILE A 324 -8.63 2.97 3.28
CA ILE A 324 -9.12 1.80 2.54
C ILE A 324 -10.66 1.80 2.49
N ALA A 325 -11.33 1.99 3.62
CA ALA A 325 -12.80 2.06 3.69
C ALA A 325 -13.36 3.23 2.87
N THR A 326 -12.71 4.40 2.92
CA THR A 326 -13.09 5.57 2.12
C THR A 326 -12.97 5.28 0.63
N PHE A 327 -11.85 4.67 0.21
CA PHE A 327 -11.62 4.31 -1.18
C PHE A 327 -12.68 3.30 -1.68
N ALA A 328 -12.93 2.23 -0.91
CA ALA A 328 -13.93 1.22 -1.26
C ALA A 328 -15.34 1.82 -1.36
N THR A 329 -15.73 2.64 -0.38
CA THR A 329 -17.03 3.34 -0.36
C THR A 329 -17.23 4.18 -1.62
N ASN A 330 -16.19 4.92 -2.01
CA ASN A 330 -16.20 5.74 -3.20
C ASN A 330 -16.20 4.92 -4.50
N TRP A 331 -15.41 3.86 -4.56
CA TRP A 331 -15.30 2.97 -5.73
C TRP A 331 -16.61 2.26 -6.05
N PHE A 332 -17.28 1.73 -5.02
CA PHE A 332 -18.52 0.98 -5.15
C PHE A 332 -19.78 1.86 -5.10
N LYS A 333 -19.61 3.18 -5.02
CA LYS A 333 -20.71 4.15 -5.05
C LYS A 333 -21.50 4.02 -6.35
N ASN A 334 -22.71 3.45 -6.27
CA ASN A 334 -23.60 3.13 -7.39
C ASN A 334 -23.23 1.88 -8.21
N LYS A 335 -22.44 0.97 -7.66
CA LYS A 335 -22.21 -0.36 -8.24
C LYS A 335 -23.16 -1.40 -7.63
N ALA A 336 -23.26 -2.57 -8.27
CA ALA A 336 -24.11 -3.66 -7.79
C ALA A 336 -23.59 -4.23 -6.46
N VAL A 337 -22.27 -4.31 -6.33
CA VAL A 337 -21.57 -4.73 -5.12
C VAL A 337 -21.56 -3.58 -4.11
N LYS A 338 -21.85 -3.91 -2.85
CA LYS A 338 -21.82 -2.96 -1.73
C LYS A 338 -20.42 -2.82 -1.15
N PRO A 339 -19.99 -1.61 -0.75
CA PRO A 339 -18.68 -1.42 -0.14
C PRO A 339 -18.54 -2.16 1.20
N GLU A 340 -19.62 -2.29 1.97
CA GLU A 340 -19.59 -3.01 3.26
C GLU A 340 -19.20 -4.47 3.05
N THR A 341 -19.76 -5.12 2.03
CA THR A 341 -19.44 -6.52 1.68
C THR A 341 -17.98 -6.69 1.28
N PHE A 342 -17.41 -5.73 0.53
CA PHE A 342 -15.98 -5.77 0.18
C PHE A 342 -15.10 -5.64 1.43
N ILE A 343 -15.43 -4.74 2.35
CA ILE A 343 -14.67 -4.50 3.58
C ILE A 343 -14.75 -5.71 4.52
N GLU A 344 -15.94 -6.26 4.72
CA GLU A 344 -16.15 -7.50 5.51
C GLU A 344 -15.25 -8.62 4.98
N ARG A 345 -15.31 -8.90 3.67
CA ARG A 345 -14.46 -9.92 3.03
C ARG A 345 -12.96 -9.63 3.13
N LEU A 346 -12.58 -8.35 3.10
CA LEU A 346 -11.18 -7.95 3.21
C LEU A 346 -10.65 -8.16 4.64
N GLU A 347 -11.47 -7.86 5.65
CA GLU A 347 -11.15 -8.07 7.06
C GLU A 347 -11.11 -9.57 7.44
N GLU A 348 -11.92 -10.40 6.80
CA GLU A 348 -11.85 -11.87 6.90
C GLU A 348 -10.53 -12.44 6.35
N ASN A 349 -9.79 -11.67 5.54
CA ASN A 349 -8.59 -12.14 4.84
C ASN A 349 -7.40 -11.20 5.03
N ASP A 350 -6.74 -11.31 6.18
CA ASP A 350 -5.60 -10.47 6.59
C ASP A 350 -4.48 -10.39 5.52
N ARG A 351 -4.24 -11.46 4.76
CA ARG A 351 -3.22 -11.50 3.69
C ARG A 351 -3.60 -10.62 2.50
N ILE A 352 -4.84 -10.69 2.05
CA ILE A 352 -5.37 -9.81 1.01
C ILE A 352 -5.42 -8.36 1.53
N ASN A 353 -5.78 -8.16 2.80
CA ASN A 353 -5.78 -6.85 3.45
C ASN A 353 -4.40 -6.18 3.44
N GLU A 354 -3.30 -6.94 3.60
CA GLU A 354 -1.95 -6.38 3.49
C GLU A 354 -1.70 -5.70 2.13
N LEU A 355 -2.22 -6.26 1.04
CA LEU A 355 -2.12 -5.69 -0.30
C LEU A 355 -2.93 -4.39 -0.45
N ALA A 356 -4.08 -4.28 0.23
CA ALA A 356 -4.98 -3.13 0.15
C ALA A 356 -4.36 -1.81 0.64
N THR A 357 -3.26 -1.88 1.39
CA THR A 357 -2.51 -0.69 1.85
C THR A 357 -1.87 0.10 0.69
N SER A 358 -1.66 -0.53 -0.47
CA SER A 358 -1.19 0.14 -1.69
C SER A 358 -2.37 0.55 -2.57
N PRO A 359 -2.56 1.84 -2.93
CA PRO A 359 -3.69 2.27 -3.74
C PRO A 359 -3.82 1.55 -5.09
N LEU A 360 -2.68 1.21 -5.71
CA LEU A 360 -2.66 0.45 -6.96
C LEU A 360 -3.19 -0.98 -6.77
N LEU A 361 -2.77 -1.66 -5.71
CA LEU A 361 -3.20 -3.02 -5.41
C LEU A 361 -4.64 -3.04 -4.90
N LEU A 362 -5.06 -2.07 -4.09
CA LEU A 362 -6.45 -1.88 -3.72
C LEU A 362 -7.35 -1.69 -4.94
N THR A 363 -6.89 -0.95 -5.95
CA THR A 363 -7.63 -0.81 -7.22
C THR A 363 -7.77 -2.16 -7.93
N LEU A 364 -6.72 -3.00 -7.93
CA LEU A 364 -6.79 -4.36 -8.48
C LEU A 364 -7.80 -5.22 -7.72
N LEU A 365 -7.75 -5.20 -6.38
CA LEU A 365 -8.68 -5.93 -5.53
C LEU A 365 -10.13 -5.51 -5.81
N CYS A 366 -10.38 -4.20 -5.92
CA CYS A 366 -11.71 -3.68 -6.22
C CYS A 366 -12.20 -4.10 -7.61
N LEU A 367 -11.31 -4.16 -8.62
CA LEU A 367 -11.64 -4.62 -9.97
C LEU A 367 -11.99 -6.12 -9.97
N ALA A 368 -11.16 -6.96 -9.35
CA ALA A 368 -11.40 -8.40 -9.27
C ALA A 368 -12.72 -8.71 -8.52
N PHE A 369 -12.97 -7.99 -7.42
CA PHE A 369 -14.17 -8.18 -6.61
C PHE A 369 -15.45 -7.68 -7.30
N GLU A 370 -15.36 -6.68 -8.19
CA GLU A 370 -16.50 -6.16 -8.94
C GLU A 370 -17.08 -7.19 -9.92
N GLU A 371 -16.27 -8.12 -10.42
CA GLU A 371 -16.70 -9.14 -11.40
C GLU A 371 -17.56 -10.25 -10.78
N SER A 372 -17.21 -10.70 -9.58
CA SER A 372 -17.81 -11.88 -8.92
C SER A 372 -18.55 -11.58 -7.62
N GLY A 373 -18.31 -10.42 -6.98
CA GLY A 373 -18.78 -10.12 -5.63
C GLY A 373 -18.02 -10.87 -4.52
N ASP A 374 -16.90 -11.51 -4.85
CA ASP A 374 -16.00 -12.18 -3.90
C ASP A 374 -14.55 -12.16 -4.43
N PHE A 375 -13.56 -12.43 -3.57
CA PHE A 375 -12.18 -12.58 -4.04
C PHE A 375 -11.98 -13.91 -4.80
N PRO A 376 -11.04 -13.97 -5.77
CA PRO A 376 -10.73 -15.22 -6.46
C PRO A 376 -10.36 -16.33 -5.46
N ALA A 377 -10.93 -17.52 -5.66
CA ALA A 377 -10.68 -18.67 -4.80
C ALA A 377 -9.18 -19.05 -4.79
N ASN A 378 -8.53 -18.98 -5.97
CA ASN A 378 -7.09 -19.13 -6.09
C ASN A 378 -6.35 -17.80 -5.83
N ARG A 379 -5.95 -17.60 -4.57
CA ARG A 379 -5.15 -16.42 -4.15
C ARG A 379 -3.84 -16.26 -4.91
N SER A 380 -3.25 -17.36 -5.39
CA SER A 380 -1.99 -17.29 -6.16
C SER A 380 -2.18 -16.55 -7.50
N GLU A 381 -3.37 -16.62 -8.10
CA GLU A 381 -3.71 -15.87 -9.31
C GLU A 381 -3.84 -14.38 -9.01
N LEU A 382 -4.50 -14.02 -7.92
CA LEU A 382 -4.62 -12.63 -7.47
C LEU A 382 -3.25 -11.99 -7.21
N TYR A 383 -2.35 -12.72 -6.54
CA TYR A 383 -0.98 -12.22 -6.29
C TYR A 383 -0.17 -12.12 -7.58
N LYS A 384 -0.37 -13.04 -8.52
CA LYS A 384 0.23 -12.98 -9.87
C LYS A 384 -0.28 -11.78 -10.66
N GLU A 385 -1.57 -11.46 -10.57
CA GLU A 385 -2.13 -10.25 -11.19
C GLU A 385 -1.56 -8.97 -10.58
N GLY A 386 -1.42 -8.93 -9.25
CA GLY A 386 -0.74 -7.84 -8.54
C GLY A 386 0.72 -7.70 -8.96
N LEU A 387 1.42 -8.82 -9.11
CA LEU A 387 2.78 -8.85 -9.59
C LEU A 387 2.87 -8.37 -11.05
N ASP A 388 1.97 -8.81 -11.92
CA ASP A 388 1.92 -8.38 -13.32
C ASP A 388 1.56 -6.89 -13.45
N ALA A 389 0.74 -6.36 -12.54
CA ALA A 389 0.48 -4.94 -12.44
C ALA A 389 1.76 -4.14 -12.16
N LEU A 390 2.59 -4.61 -11.21
CA LEU A 390 3.85 -3.98 -10.82
C LEU A 390 5.00 -4.21 -11.83
N LEU A 391 5.08 -5.38 -12.47
CA LEU A 391 6.14 -5.76 -13.40
C LEU A 391 5.88 -5.33 -14.84
N LYS A 392 4.64 -5.47 -15.34
CA LYS A 392 4.31 -5.38 -16.77
C LYS A 392 3.46 -4.15 -17.12
N LYS A 393 2.38 -3.91 -16.37
CA LYS A 393 1.30 -3.01 -16.82
C LYS A 393 1.53 -1.54 -16.45
N TRP A 394 2.19 -1.24 -15.33
CA TRP A 394 2.30 0.14 -14.84
C TRP A 394 3.22 1.03 -15.69
N ASP A 395 4.46 0.61 -15.96
CA ASP A 395 5.43 1.43 -16.72
C ASP A 395 5.10 1.43 -18.23
N ALA A 396 4.60 0.30 -18.78
CA ALA A 396 4.27 0.19 -20.21
C ALA A 396 3.07 1.08 -20.61
N LYS A 397 2.03 1.15 -19.78
CA LYS A 397 0.84 1.98 -20.04
C LYS A 397 1.07 3.49 -19.85
N ARG A 398 2.24 3.88 -19.32
CA ARG A 398 2.72 5.28 -19.28
C ARG A 398 3.77 5.59 -20.36
N GLY A 399 4.14 4.59 -21.18
CA GLY A 399 5.16 4.73 -22.21
C GLY A 399 6.54 5.14 -21.67
N ILE A 400 6.88 4.71 -20.46
CA ILE A 400 8.14 5.09 -19.78
C ILE A 400 9.26 4.19 -20.31
N GLN A 401 10.35 4.78 -20.80
CA GLN A 401 11.56 4.07 -21.26
C GLN A 401 12.69 4.25 -20.25
N ARG A 402 13.27 3.15 -19.77
CA ARG A 402 14.40 3.09 -18.80
C ARG A 402 15.41 2.07 -19.31
N ASP A 403 16.70 2.38 -19.44
CA ASP A 403 17.62 1.55 -20.25
C ASP A 403 18.89 1.11 -19.50
N GLN A 404 18.67 0.27 -18.50
CA GLN A 404 19.69 -0.29 -17.59
C GLN A 404 19.88 -1.81 -17.84
N VAL A 405 20.94 -2.41 -17.30
CA VAL A 405 21.27 -3.86 -17.40
C VAL A 405 20.09 -4.77 -17.03
N TYR A 406 19.29 -4.38 -16.04
CA TYR A 406 18.06 -5.07 -15.62
C TYR A 406 16.99 -5.19 -16.72
N LYS A 407 17.03 -4.36 -17.76
CA LYS A 407 16.13 -4.43 -18.94
C LYS A 407 16.47 -5.62 -19.86
N LYS A 408 17.69 -6.15 -19.79
CA LYS A 408 18.11 -7.34 -20.56
C LYS A 408 17.59 -8.64 -19.95
N LEU A 409 17.21 -8.63 -18.66
CA LEU A 409 16.55 -9.78 -18.05
C LEU A 409 15.12 -9.86 -18.54
N SER A 410 14.73 -11.02 -19.07
CA SER A 410 13.33 -11.33 -19.33
C SER A 410 12.53 -11.24 -18.03
N ILE A 411 11.22 -10.97 -18.15
CA ILE A 411 10.33 -10.92 -16.97
C ILE A 411 10.44 -12.19 -16.14
N GLN A 412 10.50 -13.36 -16.80
CA GLN A 412 10.70 -14.64 -16.13
C GLN A 412 11.98 -14.66 -15.29
N ARG A 413 13.13 -14.21 -15.83
CA ARG A 413 14.39 -14.15 -15.06
C ARG A 413 14.32 -13.20 -13.88
N LYS A 414 13.57 -12.10 -13.99
CA LYS A 414 13.35 -11.17 -12.86
C LYS A 414 12.56 -11.85 -11.74
N GLU A 415 11.50 -12.56 -12.10
CA GLU A 415 10.71 -13.31 -11.14
C GLU A 415 11.52 -14.46 -10.51
N ASP A 416 12.33 -15.18 -11.30
CA ASP A 416 13.19 -16.27 -10.80
C ASP A 416 14.26 -15.76 -9.82
N LEU A 417 14.85 -14.60 -10.12
CA LEU A 417 15.77 -13.92 -9.20
C LEU A 417 15.07 -13.59 -7.87
N LEU A 418 13.88 -13.00 -7.92
CA LEU A 418 13.12 -12.65 -6.72
C LEU A 418 12.67 -13.89 -5.95
N SER A 419 12.27 -14.95 -6.65
CA SER A 419 11.97 -16.29 -6.11
C SER A 419 13.15 -16.87 -5.35
N LYS A 420 14.35 -16.78 -5.91
CA LYS A 420 15.58 -17.25 -5.26
C LYS A 420 15.89 -16.49 -3.97
N ILE A 421 15.80 -15.15 -4.01
CA ILE A 421 16.01 -14.29 -2.84
C ILE A 421 14.96 -14.59 -1.77
N ALA A 422 13.69 -14.69 -2.19
CA ALA A 422 12.56 -14.96 -1.31
C ALA A 422 12.74 -16.27 -0.56
N LEU A 423 12.93 -17.40 -1.25
CA LEU A 423 13.10 -18.70 -0.60
C LEU A 423 14.27 -18.69 0.39
N THR A 424 15.42 -18.13 -0.02
CA THR A 424 16.63 -18.16 0.81
C THR A 424 16.46 -17.35 2.09
N THR A 425 15.91 -16.14 1.99
CA THR A 425 15.67 -15.27 3.15
C THR A 425 14.51 -15.78 4.01
N PHE A 426 13.46 -16.31 3.39
CA PHE A 426 12.31 -16.86 4.10
C PHE A 426 12.71 -18.10 4.91
N GLU A 427 13.48 -19.03 4.34
CA GLU A 427 13.98 -20.21 5.08
C GLU A 427 14.73 -19.80 6.36
N GLN A 428 15.54 -18.74 6.28
CA GLN A 428 16.35 -18.21 7.38
C GLN A 428 15.55 -17.40 8.41
N GLY A 429 14.30 -17.00 8.09
CA GLY A 429 13.51 -16.08 8.91
C GLY A 429 13.94 -14.62 8.77
N ASP A 430 14.70 -14.29 7.72
CA ASP A 430 15.24 -12.96 7.46
C ASP A 430 14.23 -12.11 6.67
N TYR A 431 13.32 -11.47 7.39
CA TYR A 431 12.35 -10.54 6.77
C TYR A 431 12.96 -9.18 6.42
N PHE A 432 14.01 -8.79 7.14
CA PHE A 432 14.85 -7.64 6.82
C PHE A 432 16.29 -8.13 6.64
N PHE A 433 16.93 -7.70 5.55
CA PHE A 433 18.27 -8.14 5.20
C PHE A 433 19.13 -6.96 4.75
N LYS A 434 20.44 -7.06 4.95
CA LYS A 434 21.37 -6.00 4.56
C LYS A 434 21.48 -5.93 3.03
N GLN A 435 21.76 -4.74 2.51
CA GLN A 435 21.98 -4.50 1.08
C GLN A 435 23.02 -5.48 0.50
N LYS A 436 24.15 -5.68 1.18
CA LYS A 436 25.19 -6.65 0.77
C LYS A 436 24.69 -8.08 0.65
N THR A 437 23.74 -8.48 1.50
CA THR A 437 23.14 -9.82 1.45
C THR A 437 22.28 -9.97 0.20
N ALA A 438 21.44 -8.97 -0.10
CA ALA A 438 20.64 -8.95 -1.33
C ALA A 438 21.52 -8.95 -2.58
N GLU A 439 22.56 -8.11 -2.60
CA GLU A 439 23.55 -8.06 -3.68
C GLU A 439 24.24 -9.41 -3.88
N GLN A 440 24.62 -10.10 -2.80
CA GLN A 440 25.24 -11.42 -2.89
C GLN A 440 24.30 -12.44 -3.56
N TYR A 441 23.02 -12.48 -3.20
CA TYR A 441 22.05 -13.34 -3.87
C TYR A 441 21.86 -12.99 -5.35
N ILE A 442 21.90 -11.69 -5.68
CA ILE A 442 21.83 -11.23 -7.07
C ILE A 442 23.08 -11.66 -7.84
N ILE A 443 24.27 -11.51 -7.27
CA ILE A 443 25.54 -12.00 -7.85
C ILE A 443 25.43 -13.49 -8.12
N ASP A 444 24.98 -14.25 -7.11
CA ASP A 444 24.87 -15.70 -7.21
C ASP A 444 23.86 -16.17 -8.25
N TYR A 445 22.84 -15.38 -8.52
CA TYR A 445 21.92 -15.64 -9.63
C TYR A 445 22.53 -15.25 -10.99
N ILE A 446 23.04 -14.01 -11.12
CA ILE A 446 23.54 -13.47 -12.40
C ILE A 446 24.71 -14.29 -12.92
N ARG A 447 25.66 -14.71 -12.07
CA ARG A 447 26.84 -15.50 -12.47
C ARG A 447 26.50 -16.83 -13.15
N ASN A 448 25.27 -17.33 -12.98
CA ASN A 448 24.81 -18.59 -13.56
C ASN A 448 24.03 -18.38 -14.88
N LEU A 449 23.92 -17.15 -15.38
CA LEU A 449 23.27 -16.86 -16.66
C LEU A 449 24.24 -17.13 -17.84
N PRO A 450 23.72 -17.53 -19.03
CA PRO A 450 24.55 -17.96 -20.17
C PRO A 450 25.57 -16.94 -20.68
N ASP A 451 25.29 -15.64 -20.52
CA ASP A 451 26.13 -14.52 -21.00
C ASP A 451 26.69 -13.67 -19.84
N ALA A 452 26.76 -14.24 -18.64
CA ALA A 452 27.18 -13.52 -17.44
C ALA A 452 28.67 -13.18 -17.49
N ASN A 453 29.00 -11.95 -17.07
CA ASN A 453 30.40 -11.60 -16.81
C ASN A 453 30.90 -12.39 -15.59
N ALA A 454 32.06 -13.04 -15.69
CA ALA A 454 32.66 -13.78 -14.59
C ALA A 454 33.56 -12.91 -13.69
N ASP A 455 33.79 -11.66 -14.08
CA ASP A 455 34.57 -10.70 -13.31
C ASP A 455 33.85 -10.28 -12.01
N PRO A 456 34.46 -10.46 -10.82
CA PRO A 456 33.83 -10.14 -9.54
C PRO A 456 33.46 -8.65 -9.37
N GLU A 457 34.28 -7.73 -9.87
CA GLU A 457 34.00 -6.29 -9.75
C GLU A 457 32.81 -5.89 -10.63
N ALA A 458 32.76 -6.41 -11.87
CA ALA A 458 31.61 -6.21 -12.74
C ALA A 458 30.32 -6.81 -12.16
N LEU A 459 30.38 -8.02 -11.58
CA LEU A 459 29.22 -8.65 -10.94
C LEU A 459 28.70 -7.86 -9.73
N GLN A 460 29.60 -7.26 -8.95
CA GLN A 460 29.23 -6.40 -7.83
C GLN A 460 28.55 -5.11 -8.32
N LEU A 461 29.07 -4.48 -9.38
CA LEU A 461 28.44 -3.31 -9.96
C LEU A 461 27.05 -3.65 -10.56
N ASP A 462 26.95 -4.77 -11.26
CA ASP A 462 25.70 -5.25 -11.83
C ASP A 462 24.67 -5.57 -10.75
N SER A 463 25.08 -6.15 -9.62
CA SER A 463 24.18 -6.48 -8.52
C SER A 463 23.61 -5.24 -7.83
N GLU A 464 24.42 -4.22 -7.61
CA GLU A 464 23.98 -2.91 -7.11
C GLU A 464 22.97 -2.27 -8.06
N VAL A 465 23.25 -2.29 -9.37
CA VAL A 465 22.35 -1.74 -10.41
C VAL A 465 21.03 -2.52 -10.46
N VAL A 466 21.07 -3.85 -10.36
CA VAL A 466 19.88 -4.71 -10.36
C VAL A 466 19.05 -4.50 -9.10
N LEU A 467 19.64 -4.47 -7.91
CA LEU A 467 18.92 -4.21 -6.67
C LEU A 467 18.21 -2.84 -6.71
N ARG A 468 18.94 -1.80 -7.12
CA ARG A 468 18.36 -0.46 -7.32
C ARG A 468 17.24 -0.48 -8.36
N SER A 469 17.40 -1.26 -9.44
CA SER A 469 16.37 -1.38 -10.48
C SER A 469 15.10 -2.06 -9.95
N ILE A 470 15.21 -3.10 -9.12
CA ILE A 470 14.07 -3.77 -8.49
C ILE A 470 13.30 -2.79 -7.60
N GLU A 471 14.02 -2.07 -6.74
CA GLU A 471 13.46 -1.06 -5.83
C GLU A 471 12.78 0.08 -6.62
N TYR A 472 13.49 0.60 -7.62
CA TYR A 472 13.07 1.75 -8.41
C TYR A 472 11.92 1.43 -9.36
N GLN A 473 11.97 0.30 -10.08
CA GLN A 473 11.02 0.00 -11.15
C GLN A 473 9.73 -0.63 -10.62
N HIS A 474 9.84 -1.55 -9.66
CA HIS A 474 8.73 -2.41 -9.28
C HIS A 474 8.29 -2.19 -7.83
N GLY A 475 9.19 -1.70 -6.97
CA GLY A 475 8.90 -1.55 -5.54
C GLY A 475 8.61 -2.88 -4.84
N LEU A 476 9.14 -3.99 -5.37
CA LEU A 476 8.98 -5.33 -4.80
C LEU A 476 9.98 -5.58 -3.65
N LEU A 477 11.17 -4.98 -3.76
CA LEU A 477 12.11 -4.81 -2.65
C LEU A 477 12.17 -3.33 -2.29
N VAL A 478 12.26 -3.01 -1.01
CA VAL A 478 12.27 -1.62 -0.51
C VAL A 478 13.32 -1.44 0.58
N GLU A 479 14.05 -0.33 0.57
CA GLU A 479 14.97 -0.01 1.67
C GLU A 479 14.19 0.60 2.87
N ARG A 480 14.14 -0.15 3.98
CA ARG A 480 13.35 0.15 5.20
C ARG A 480 14.10 1.00 6.24
N ALA A 481 15.43 0.95 6.16
CA ALA A 481 16.38 1.78 6.87
C ALA A 481 17.69 1.77 6.08
N LYS A 482 18.61 2.69 6.35
CA LYS A 482 19.82 2.87 5.54
C LYS A 482 20.59 1.55 5.34
N GLY A 483 20.60 1.04 4.10
CA GLY A 483 21.24 -0.22 3.70
C GLY A 483 20.57 -1.50 4.21
N ILE A 484 19.30 -1.43 4.64
CA ILE A 484 18.48 -2.56 5.09
C ILE A 484 17.22 -2.65 4.21
N TYR A 485 17.05 -3.79 3.57
CA TYR A 485 16.00 -4.07 2.61
C TYR A 485 15.02 -5.11 3.15
N SER A 486 13.80 -5.09 2.61
CA SER A 486 12.81 -6.16 2.76
C SER A 486 12.00 -6.29 1.47
N PHE A 487 11.19 -7.35 1.35
CA PHE A 487 10.05 -7.31 0.43
C PHE A 487 9.07 -6.20 0.84
N SER A 488 8.35 -5.64 -0.13
CA SER A 488 7.39 -4.55 0.13
C SER A 488 6.19 -5.00 0.97
N HIS A 489 5.77 -6.25 0.78
CA HIS A 489 4.72 -6.92 1.53
C HIS A 489 5.12 -8.38 1.79
N LEU A 490 4.67 -8.94 2.90
CA LEU A 490 4.98 -10.32 3.29
C LEU A 490 4.36 -11.31 2.29
N THR A 491 3.16 -11.01 1.79
CA THR A 491 2.50 -11.78 0.72
C THR A 491 3.37 -11.99 -0.52
N PHE A 492 4.14 -10.98 -0.96
CA PHE A 492 5.07 -11.15 -2.09
C PHE A 492 6.27 -12.02 -1.72
N HIS A 493 6.77 -11.92 -0.48
CA HIS A 493 7.83 -12.79 0.03
C HIS A 493 7.38 -14.26 0.03
N GLU A 494 6.16 -14.52 0.51
CA GLU A 494 5.52 -15.85 0.54
C GLU A 494 5.24 -16.37 -0.87
N TYR A 495 4.70 -15.52 -1.76
CA TYR A 495 4.45 -15.85 -3.17
C TYR A 495 5.71 -16.26 -3.91
N PHE A 496 6.78 -15.46 -3.81
CA PHE A 496 8.03 -15.76 -4.49
C PHE A 496 8.71 -17.01 -3.91
N THR A 497 8.55 -17.27 -2.61
CA THR A 497 8.99 -18.50 -1.95
C THR A 497 8.26 -19.73 -2.51
N ALA A 498 6.93 -19.70 -2.58
CA ALA A 498 6.14 -20.78 -3.17
C ALA A 498 6.48 -21.00 -4.65
N ARG A 499 6.65 -19.92 -5.42
CA ARG A 499 7.03 -19.95 -6.84
C ARG A 499 8.41 -20.58 -7.06
N GLU A 500 9.39 -20.30 -6.20
CA GLU A 500 10.72 -20.95 -6.29
C GLU A 500 10.61 -22.47 -6.15
N ILE A 501 9.77 -22.94 -5.22
CA ILE A 501 9.56 -24.36 -4.95
C ILE A 501 8.81 -25.04 -6.11
N VAL A 502 7.72 -24.44 -6.57
CA VAL A 502 6.79 -25.07 -7.50
C VAL A 502 7.19 -24.86 -8.97
N VAL A 503 7.55 -23.64 -9.34
CA VAL A 503 7.79 -23.25 -10.74
C VAL A 503 9.25 -23.41 -11.12
N VAL A 504 10.18 -22.85 -10.32
CA VAL A 504 11.61 -22.84 -10.66
C VAL A 504 12.23 -24.21 -10.43
N LYS A 505 11.98 -24.80 -9.25
CA LYS A 505 12.41 -26.18 -8.93
C LYS A 505 11.44 -27.26 -9.44
N GLN A 506 10.41 -26.86 -10.18
CA GLN A 506 9.44 -27.76 -10.84
C GLN A 506 8.80 -28.79 -9.88
N SER A 507 8.55 -28.38 -8.64
CA SER A 507 8.00 -29.27 -7.61
C SER A 507 8.85 -30.55 -7.42
N SER A 508 10.18 -30.44 -7.53
CA SER A 508 11.07 -31.57 -7.28
C SER A 508 10.80 -32.17 -5.91
N GLU A 509 10.88 -33.49 -5.80
CA GLU A 509 10.58 -34.17 -4.54
C GLU A 509 11.44 -33.64 -3.39
N GLU A 510 12.70 -33.32 -3.65
CA GLU A 510 13.62 -32.69 -2.69
C GLU A 510 13.11 -31.32 -2.21
N ALA A 511 12.60 -30.48 -3.11
CA ALA A 511 12.07 -29.16 -2.76
C ALA A 511 10.78 -29.26 -1.95
N LEU A 512 9.86 -30.15 -2.36
CA LEU A 512 8.63 -30.40 -1.63
C LEU A 512 8.89 -31.05 -0.27
N GLN A 513 9.86 -31.96 -0.18
CA GLN A 513 10.31 -32.53 1.08
C GLN A 513 10.80 -31.41 2.01
N ARG A 514 11.67 -30.52 1.54
CA ARG A 514 12.12 -29.37 2.35
C ARG A 514 10.95 -28.49 2.81
N LEU A 515 9.96 -28.23 1.96
CA LEU A 515 8.76 -27.49 2.33
C LEU A 515 7.98 -28.19 3.47
N VAL A 516 7.71 -29.49 3.36
CA VAL A 516 6.93 -30.20 4.38
C VAL A 516 7.64 -30.31 5.73
N HIS A 517 8.98 -30.18 5.81
CA HIS A 517 9.66 -30.08 7.10
C HIS A 517 9.21 -28.87 7.93
N HIS A 518 8.63 -27.84 7.28
CA HIS A 518 8.09 -26.65 7.91
C HIS A 518 6.58 -26.74 8.21
N ILE A 519 5.95 -27.92 8.11
CA ILE A 519 4.48 -28.09 8.25
C ILE A 519 3.90 -27.62 9.60
N THR A 520 4.71 -27.60 10.66
CA THR A 520 4.31 -27.16 12.00
C THR A 520 4.59 -25.68 12.25
N GLU A 521 5.27 -24.99 11.34
CA GLU A 521 5.62 -23.58 11.46
C GLU A 521 4.52 -22.68 10.90
N LYS A 522 3.85 -21.90 11.76
CA LYS A 522 2.76 -20.99 11.37
C LYS A 522 3.13 -20.05 10.20
N ARG A 523 4.38 -19.57 10.17
CA ARG A 523 4.86 -18.65 9.12
C ARG A 523 4.83 -19.24 7.71
N TRP A 524 4.90 -20.56 7.57
CA TRP A 524 4.90 -21.24 6.26
C TRP A 524 3.51 -21.54 5.73
N ARG A 525 2.46 -21.32 6.54
CA ARG A 525 1.07 -21.65 6.21
C ARG A 525 0.63 -21.09 4.85
N GLU A 526 0.85 -19.81 4.60
CA GLU A 526 0.51 -19.19 3.30
C GLU A 526 1.36 -19.74 2.15
N VAL A 527 2.63 -20.10 2.39
CA VAL A 527 3.49 -20.73 1.37
C VAL A 527 2.92 -22.08 0.94
N PHE A 528 2.33 -22.88 1.86
CA PHE A 528 1.65 -24.12 1.49
C PHE A 528 0.42 -23.87 0.61
N PHE A 529 -0.44 -22.91 0.97
CA PHE A 529 -1.61 -22.53 0.17
C PHE A 529 -1.23 -22.09 -1.24
N LEU A 530 -0.21 -21.24 -1.34
CA LEU A 530 0.31 -20.77 -2.61
C LEU A 530 0.95 -21.91 -3.40
N ALA A 531 1.68 -22.81 -2.75
CA ALA A 531 2.30 -23.95 -3.41
C ALA A 531 1.28 -24.93 -3.99
N VAL A 532 0.19 -25.24 -3.29
CA VAL A 532 -0.89 -26.10 -3.84
C VAL A 532 -1.64 -25.38 -4.97
N GLY A 533 -1.92 -24.08 -4.84
CA GLY A 533 -2.61 -23.30 -5.87
C GLY A 533 -1.79 -23.04 -7.15
N MET A 534 -0.46 -23.04 -7.05
CA MET A 534 0.45 -22.93 -8.20
C MET A 534 0.79 -24.26 -8.86
N SER A 535 0.63 -25.37 -8.15
CA SER A 535 0.99 -26.70 -8.63
C SER A 535 0.03 -27.17 -9.73
N PRO A 536 0.52 -27.71 -10.86
CA PRO A 536 -0.34 -28.34 -11.85
C PRO A 536 -1.14 -29.53 -11.29
N SER A 537 -0.55 -30.23 -10.32
CA SER A 537 -1.23 -31.20 -9.46
C SER A 537 -0.62 -31.12 -8.07
N ALA A 538 -1.48 -30.99 -7.06
CA ALA A 538 -1.08 -30.93 -5.67
C ALA A 538 -0.92 -32.32 -5.01
N ASP A 539 -1.19 -33.41 -5.74
CA ASP A 539 -1.15 -34.78 -5.20
C ASP A 539 0.15 -35.08 -4.45
N LEU A 540 1.31 -34.87 -5.08
CA LEU A 540 2.60 -35.19 -4.46
C LEU A 540 2.83 -34.39 -3.17
N LEU A 541 2.58 -33.08 -3.20
CA LEU A 541 2.75 -32.22 -2.02
C LEU A 541 1.81 -32.63 -0.89
N LEU A 542 0.52 -32.88 -1.18
CA LEU A 542 -0.46 -33.26 -0.17
C LEU A 542 -0.15 -34.64 0.46
N HIS A 543 0.34 -35.60 -0.32
CA HIS A 543 0.82 -36.87 0.23
C HIS A 543 2.07 -36.71 1.10
N LEU A 544 3.02 -35.85 0.69
CA LEU A 544 4.21 -35.54 1.50
C LEU A 544 3.82 -34.83 2.80
N MET A 545 2.86 -33.90 2.76
CA MET A 545 2.29 -33.26 3.94
C MET A 545 1.69 -34.32 4.87
N LYS A 546 0.82 -35.19 4.35
CA LYS A 546 0.19 -36.28 5.13
C LYS A 546 1.23 -37.19 5.78
N LYS A 547 2.24 -37.61 5.02
CA LYS A 547 3.34 -38.45 5.53
C LYS A 547 4.10 -37.76 6.66
N GLN A 548 4.42 -36.48 6.50
CA GLN A 548 5.14 -35.72 7.53
C GLN A 548 4.28 -35.51 8.79
N ILE A 549 2.99 -35.25 8.62
CA ILE A 549 2.01 -35.11 9.71
C ILE A 549 1.92 -36.40 10.51
N ASP A 550 1.78 -37.54 9.83
CA ASP A 550 1.70 -38.85 10.47
C ASP A 550 2.99 -39.18 11.24
N ALA A 551 4.15 -38.78 10.71
CA ALA A 551 5.45 -38.98 11.36
C ALA A 551 5.57 -38.25 12.71
N LEU A 552 4.84 -37.14 12.93
CA LEU A 552 4.88 -36.38 14.20
C LEU A 552 4.48 -37.23 15.42
N ILE A 553 3.62 -38.23 15.22
CA ILE A 553 3.04 -39.03 16.29
C ILE A 553 3.37 -40.52 16.17
N ALA A 554 4.08 -40.93 15.11
CA ALA A 554 4.24 -42.32 14.75
C ALA A 554 4.97 -43.15 15.82
N GLU A 555 5.96 -42.55 16.48
CA GLU A 555 6.82 -43.23 17.46
C GLU A 555 6.23 -43.24 18.89
N ASP A 556 5.22 -42.43 19.18
CA ASP A 556 4.62 -42.35 20.53
C ASP A 556 3.46 -43.34 20.70
N GLU A 557 3.70 -44.43 21.42
CA GLU A 557 2.70 -45.46 21.69
C GLU A 557 1.40 -44.93 22.32
N LYS A 558 1.49 -43.90 23.18
CA LYS A 558 0.35 -43.38 23.90
C LYS A 558 -0.54 -42.54 22.98
N LEU A 559 0.07 -41.74 22.11
CA LEU A 559 -0.64 -41.01 21.06
C LEU A 559 -1.27 -41.98 20.04
N GLN A 560 -0.58 -43.08 19.69
CA GLN A 560 -1.15 -44.13 18.83
C GLN A 560 -2.35 -44.84 19.46
N ARG A 561 -2.31 -45.14 20.77
CA ARG A 561 -3.47 -45.69 21.51
C ARG A 561 -4.63 -44.69 21.54
N PHE A 562 -4.33 -43.40 21.68
CA PHE A 562 -5.34 -42.34 21.60
C PHE A 562 -6.03 -42.30 20.23
N LEU A 563 -5.26 -42.32 19.13
CA LEU A 563 -5.84 -42.39 17.79
C LEU A 563 -6.59 -43.69 17.51
N THR A 564 -6.14 -44.81 18.07
CA THR A 564 -6.86 -46.09 17.99
C THR A 564 -8.23 -45.99 18.67
N TRP A 565 -8.29 -45.37 19.85
CA TRP A 565 -9.56 -45.10 20.52
C TRP A 565 -10.46 -44.17 19.69
N ILE A 566 -9.92 -43.08 19.13
CA ILE A 566 -10.66 -42.17 18.23
C ILE A 566 -11.22 -42.93 17.03
N HIS A 567 -10.41 -43.77 16.39
CA HIS A 567 -10.84 -44.56 15.25
C HIS A 567 -11.96 -45.54 15.63
N GLN A 568 -11.78 -46.31 16.69
CA GLN A 568 -12.81 -47.22 17.22
C GLN A 568 -14.11 -46.47 17.54
N LYS A 569 -14.00 -45.23 18.02
CA LYS A 569 -15.16 -44.38 18.26
C LYS A 569 -15.86 -43.93 17.01
N SER A 570 -15.10 -43.46 16.02
CA SER A 570 -15.66 -43.03 14.74
C SER A 570 -16.47 -44.12 14.03
N ILE A 571 -16.09 -45.39 14.16
CA ILE A 571 -16.80 -46.51 13.54
C ILE A 571 -17.92 -47.10 14.43
N SER A 572 -17.97 -46.75 15.71
CA SER A 572 -18.99 -47.25 16.64
C SER A 572 -20.33 -46.52 16.53
N VAL A 573 -20.42 -45.52 15.66
CA VAL A 573 -21.57 -44.63 15.53
C VAL A 573 -22.07 -44.59 14.09
N GLU A 574 -23.35 -44.87 13.89
CA GLU A 574 -24.01 -44.85 12.57
C GLU A 574 -24.61 -43.48 12.29
N VAL A 575 -23.95 -42.69 11.44
CA VAL A 575 -24.41 -41.35 11.04
C VAL A 575 -24.03 -41.05 9.58
N PRO A 576 -24.73 -40.13 8.90
CA PRO A 576 -24.50 -39.82 7.49
C PRO A 576 -23.27 -38.92 7.24
N TYR A 577 -22.22 -39.02 8.08
CA TYR A 577 -21.00 -38.22 7.97
C TYR A 577 -19.80 -39.09 7.62
N LYS A 578 -18.80 -38.51 6.94
CA LYS A 578 -17.55 -39.19 6.61
C LYS A 578 -16.81 -39.62 7.90
N PRO A 579 -16.18 -40.80 7.95
CA PRO A 579 -15.41 -41.25 9.12
C PRO A 579 -14.34 -40.25 9.58
N ALA A 580 -13.70 -39.55 8.65
CA ALA A 580 -12.70 -38.52 8.95
C ALA A 580 -13.25 -37.38 9.82
N ALA A 581 -14.48 -36.93 9.53
CA ALA A 581 -15.15 -35.88 10.31
C ALA A 581 -15.45 -36.36 11.74
N LEU A 582 -15.85 -37.62 11.89
CA LEU A 582 -16.08 -38.22 13.22
C LEU A 582 -14.78 -38.37 14.01
N ARG A 583 -13.68 -38.74 13.36
CA ARG A 583 -12.36 -38.79 14.01
C ARG A 583 -11.93 -37.38 14.47
N ALA A 584 -12.12 -36.36 13.64
CA ALA A 584 -11.83 -34.97 13.99
C ALA A 584 -12.68 -34.49 15.18
N PHE A 585 -13.98 -34.79 15.16
CA PHE A 585 -14.89 -34.50 16.27
C PHE A 585 -14.40 -35.09 17.59
N TYR A 586 -14.15 -36.42 17.64
CA TYR A 586 -13.71 -37.07 18.87
C TYR A 586 -12.29 -36.66 19.31
N PHE A 587 -11.42 -36.29 18.37
CA PHE A 587 -10.11 -35.70 18.67
C PHE A 587 -10.26 -34.37 19.42
N ILE A 588 -11.04 -33.44 18.87
CA ILE A 588 -11.28 -32.11 19.48
C ILE A 588 -11.99 -32.26 20.82
N LEU A 589 -13.06 -33.08 20.86
CA LEU A 589 -13.83 -33.36 22.08
C LEU A 589 -12.95 -33.86 23.23
N SER A 590 -12.03 -34.80 22.93
CA SER A 590 -11.16 -35.38 23.95
C SER A 590 -10.06 -34.42 24.42
N ARG A 591 -9.64 -33.43 23.62
CA ARG A 591 -8.74 -32.37 24.08
C ARG A 591 -9.46 -31.40 25.01
N TYR A 592 -10.64 -30.91 24.60
CA TYR A 592 -11.44 -29.95 25.37
C TYR A 592 -11.86 -30.45 26.76
N ILE A 593 -12.18 -31.74 26.88
CA ILE A 593 -12.56 -32.34 28.17
C ILE A 593 -11.37 -32.44 29.16
N ASN A 594 -10.15 -32.54 28.66
CA ASN A 594 -8.95 -32.76 29.48
C ASN A 594 -8.30 -31.47 29.96
N ASP A 595 -8.45 -30.38 29.20
CA ASP A 595 -7.92 -29.06 29.56
C ASP A 595 -9.01 -27.97 29.42
N PRO A 596 -9.84 -27.77 30.47
CA PRO A 596 -10.81 -26.67 30.52
C PRO A 596 -10.10 -25.37 30.93
N CYS A 597 -9.07 -24.96 30.19
CA CYS A 597 -8.46 -23.65 30.40
C CYS A 597 -9.41 -22.56 29.86
N PRO A 598 -9.68 -21.47 30.60
CA PRO A 598 -10.44 -20.34 30.09
C PRO A 598 -9.53 -19.52 29.19
N ASN A 599 -9.34 -19.94 27.95
CA ASN A 599 -8.75 -19.09 26.93
C ASN A 599 -9.87 -18.57 26.01
N PRO A 600 -10.10 -17.25 25.90
CA PRO A 600 -11.16 -16.69 25.06
C PRO A 600 -10.94 -16.87 23.55
N TYR A 601 -9.90 -17.57 23.12
CA TYR A 601 -9.66 -17.89 21.71
C TYR A 601 -10.46 -19.12 21.30
N LEU A 602 -11.78 -18.96 21.36
CA LEU A 602 -12.76 -19.73 20.60
C LEU A 602 -12.94 -19.13 19.19
N ASP A 603 -12.06 -18.22 18.76
CA ASP A 603 -11.97 -17.69 17.39
C ASP A 603 -10.75 -18.31 16.72
N LEU A 604 -10.96 -19.11 15.66
CA LEU A 604 -10.03 -19.44 14.54
C LEU A 604 -10.42 -20.73 13.80
N PHE A 605 -11.44 -21.46 14.28
CA PHE A 605 -12.14 -22.53 13.51
C PHE A 605 -13.59 -22.14 13.16
N TYR A 606 -13.89 -20.83 13.18
CA TYR A 606 -15.25 -20.31 13.09
C TYR A 606 -15.76 -20.02 11.68
N ASP A 607 -15.04 -20.41 10.64
CA ASP A 607 -15.62 -20.55 9.31
C ASP A 607 -15.75 -22.03 8.94
N ASN A 608 -16.99 -22.53 9.08
CA ASN A 608 -17.57 -23.71 8.43
C ASN A 608 -17.37 -25.15 8.96
N PHE A 609 -16.78 -25.42 10.14
CA PHE A 609 -16.73 -26.84 10.60
C PHE A 609 -16.88 -27.09 12.11
N ALA A 610 -16.29 -26.28 12.98
CA ALA A 610 -16.42 -26.51 14.43
C ALA A 610 -17.81 -26.14 15.01
N PRO A 611 -18.41 -24.97 14.69
CA PRO A 611 -19.60 -24.49 15.39
C PRO A 611 -20.88 -24.96 14.71
N GLU A 612 -21.06 -24.59 13.45
CA GLU A 612 -22.25 -24.92 12.68
C GLU A 612 -22.46 -26.42 12.52
N LEU A 613 -21.41 -27.25 12.56
CA LEU A 613 -21.58 -28.70 12.52
C LEU A 613 -22.19 -29.24 13.82
N ALA A 614 -21.78 -28.78 15.01
CA ALA A 614 -22.36 -29.16 16.30
C ALA A 614 -23.80 -28.64 16.47
N ILE A 615 -24.09 -27.46 15.89
CA ILE A 615 -25.43 -26.85 15.77
C ILE A 615 -26.28 -27.64 14.75
N HIS A 616 -25.77 -28.06 13.58
CA HIS A 616 -26.48 -28.91 12.62
C HIS A 616 -26.68 -30.36 13.11
N LEU A 617 -25.73 -30.89 13.88
CA LEU A 617 -25.79 -32.19 14.56
C LEU A 617 -26.70 -32.16 15.80
N GLY A 618 -26.89 -30.97 16.40
CA GLY A 618 -27.68 -30.76 17.61
C GLY A 618 -29.08 -30.16 17.40
N LEU A 619 -29.36 -29.46 16.28
CA LEU A 619 -30.63 -28.73 16.07
C LEU A 619 -31.55 -29.30 15.00
N ASN A 620 -31.21 -30.42 14.35
CA ASN A 620 -32.14 -31.09 13.44
C ASN A 620 -32.63 -32.42 14.02
N ASN A 621 -33.66 -32.34 14.87
CA ASN A 621 -34.62 -33.45 15.01
C ASN A 621 -35.52 -33.39 13.77
N PRO A 622 -35.54 -34.43 12.91
CA PRO A 622 -36.62 -35.40 13.06
C PRO A 622 -36.25 -36.85 12.66
N TYR A 623 -36.49 -37.76 13.60
CA TYR A 623 -36.74 -39.22 13.46
C TYR A 623 -35.57 -40.18 13.19
N ASP A 624 -35.23 -40.88 14.28
CA ASP A 624 -34.92 -42.31 14.41
C ASP A 624 -33.69 -42.88 13.66
N ALA A 625 -32.55 -42.81 14.34
CA ALA A 625 -31.41 -43.75 14.40
C ALA A 625 -30.11 -43.04 14.84
N GLY A 626 -30.00 -41.72 14.65
CA GLY A 626 -28.76 -40.93 14.82
C GLY A 626 -28.43 -40.38 16.22
N ASN A 627 -29.13 -40.79 17.28
CA ASN A 627 -29.11 -40.12 18.60
C ASN A 627 -27.83 -40.29 19.44
N SER A 628 -26.81 -41.03 19.00
CA SER A 628 -25.60 -41.26 19.83
C SER A 628 -24.67 -40.05 19.89
N ILE A 629 -24.42 -39.37 18.75
CA ILE A 629 -23.48 -38.23 18.71
C ILE A 629 -24.04 -37.02 19.42
N ASN A 630 -25.32 -36.70 19.17
CA ASN A 630 -25.95 -35.56 19.83
C ASN A 630 -25.94 -35.73 21.36
N PHE A 631 -26.18 -36.95 21.84
CA PHE A 631 -26.07 -37.26 23.25
C PHE A 631 -24.63 -37.16 23.80
N ASP A 632 -23.60 -37.50 23.00
CA ASP A 632 -22.20 -37.32 23.40
C ASP A 632 -21.81 -35.83 23.52
N ILE A 633 -22.31 -34.98 22.60
CA ILE A 633 -22.18 -33.52 22.61
C ILE A 633 -22.86 -32.93 23.85
N GLU A 634 -24.10 -33.33 24.12
CA GLU A 634 -24.85 -32.91 25.30
C GLU A 634 -24.11 -33.25 26.61
N LEU A 635 -23.55 -34.46 26.71
CA LEU A 635 -22.81 -34.89 27.89
C LEU A 635 -21.46 -34.18 28.04
N SER A 636 -20.81 -33.78 26.94
CA SER A 636 -19.56 -33.01 27.00
C SER A 636 -19.79 -31.56 27.37
N HIS A 637 -20.80 -30.89 26.80
CA HIS A 637 -21.19 -29.53 27.21
C HIS A 637 -21.53 -29.48 28.69
N ALA A 638 -22.31 -30.45 29.18
CA ALA A 638 -22.59 -30.58 30.60
C ALA A 638 -21.34 -30.67 31.49
N LEU A 639 -20.25 -31.26 30.98
CA LEU A 639 -18.99 -31.40 31.70
C LEU A 639 -18.13 -30.12 31.62
N ILE A 640 -18.07 -29.49 30.44
CA ILE A 640 -17.29 -28.27 30.16
C ILE A 640 -17.93 -27.06 30.88
N ASP A 641 -19.24 -26.89 30.75
CA ASP A 641 -20.00 -25.76 31.30
C ASP A 641 -20.47 -26.00 32.74
N ALA A 642 -20.09 -27.11 33.37
CA ALA A 642 -20.37 -27.37 34.78
C ALA A 642 -20.06 -26.19 35.74
N PRO A 643 -19.01 -25.35 35.51
CA PRO A 643 -18.78 -24.12 36.27
C PRO A 643 -19.84 -23.04 36.12
N ASN A 644 -20.43 -22.93 34.93
CA ASN A 644 -21.27 -21.80 34.53
C ASN A 644 -22.70 -22.22 34.15
N PHE A 645 -23.13 -23.41 34.57
CA PHE A 645 -24.38 -24.01 34.14
C PHE A 645 -25.59 -23.11 34.46
N THR A 646 -26.16 -22.47 33.44
CA THR A 646 -27.41 -21.73 33.50
C THR A 646 -28.44 -22.47 32.65
N GLY A 647 -29.28 -23.29 33.29
CA GLY A 647 -30.20 -24.23 32.62
C GLY A 647 -31.24 -23.60 31.69
N SER A 648 -30.86 -23.26 30.46
CA SER A 648 -31.74 -22.65 29.46
C SER A 648 -32.00 -23.50 28.20
N GLY A 649 -31.58 -24.76 28.19
CA GLY A 649 -31.79 -25.66 27.04
C GLY A 649 -32.82 -26.74 27.34
N ASN A 650 -33.92 -26.78 26.60
CA ASN A 650 -34.97 -27.78 26.71
C ASN A 650 -34.54 -29.07 25.97
N PHE A 651 -33.55 -29.78 26.51
CA PHE A 651 -33.00 -31.03 25.93
C PHE A 651 -33.59 -32.26 26.61
N ASP A 652 -33.88 -33.32 25.84
CA ASP A 652 -34.42 -34.58 26.35
C ASP A 652 -33.30 -35.54 26.78
N PHE A 653 -32.72 -35.26 27.95
CA PHE A 653 -31.62 -36.04 28.49
C PHE A 653 -32.07 -37.42 29.04
N ALA A 654 -31.19 -38.42 28.93
CA ALA A 654 -31.37 -39.70 29.60
C ALA A 654 -31.63 -39.53 31.12
N PRO A 655 -32.49 -40.36 31.76
CA PRO A 655 -32.94 -40.14 33.15
C PRO A 655 -31.82 -40.00 34.19
N LYS A 656 -30.72 -40.74 34.03
CA LYS A 656 -29.53 -40.65 34.91
C LYS A 656 -28.75 -39.35 34.73
N LEU A 657 -28.68 -38.84 33.50
CA LEU A 657 -28.06 -37.55 33.20
C LEU A 657 -28.92 -36.41 33.76
N LYS A 658 -30.23 -36.48 33.54
CA LYS A 658 -31.21 -35.54 34.11
C LYS A 658 -31.10 -35.43 35.63
N TYR A 659 -30.93 -36.56 36.34
CA TYR A 659 -30.73 -36.57 37.78
C TYR A 659 -29.40 -35.92 38.25
N LEU A 660 -28.32 -36.06 37.48
CA LEU A 660 -27.04 -35.41 37.81
C LEU A 660 -27.05 -33.91 37.44
N LEU A 661 -27.66 -33.54 36.32
CA LEU A 661 -27.86 -32.15 35.94
C LEU A 661 -28.74 -31.41 36.96
N GLN A 662 -29.81 -32.04 37.44
CA GLN A 662 -30.63 -31.49 38.53
C GLN A 662 -29.85 -31.33 39.84
N GLN A 663 -28.91 -32.23 40.13
CA GLN A 663 -28.01 -32.06 41.28
C GLN A 663 -27.05 -30.89 41.11
N LEU A 664 -26.51 -30.68 39.91
CA LEU A 664 -25.71 -29.50 39.59
C LEU A 664 -26.53 -28.21 39.75
N GLU A 665 -27.76 -28.19 39.23
CA GLU A 665 -28.69 -27.05 39.41
C GLU A 665 -29.00 -26.77 40.89
N SER A 666 -29.20 -27.82 41.69
CA SER A 666 -29.49 -27.67 43.13
C SER A 666 -28.32 -27.13 43.96
N LYS A 667 -27.09 -27.25 43.44
CA LYS A 667 -25.85 -26.79 44.07
C LYS A 667 -25.30 -25.57 43.35
N ARG A 668 -26.15 -24.59 43.01
CA ARG A 668 -25.72 -23.35 42.36
C ARG A 668 -25.00 -22.43 43.38
N PRO A 669 -23.89 -21.76 43.01
CA PRO A 669 -23.27 -20.79 43.90
C PRO A 669 -24.10 -19.51 43.96
N ASP A 670 -24.17 -18.88 45.14
CA ASP A 670 -24.75 -17.56 45.29
C ASP A 670 -23.92 -16.50 44.55
N LYS A 671 -24.58 -15.47 43.99
CA LYS A 671 -23.90 -14.39 43.21
C LYS A 671 -22.74 -13.71 43.96
N GLN A 672 -22.78 -13.70 45.30
CA GLN A 672 -21.71 -13.17 46.15
C GLN A 672 -20.45 -14.07 46.17
N ILE A 673 -20.61 -15.40 46.10
CA ILE A 673 -19.50 -16.36 46.10
C ILE A 673 -18.71 -16.26 44.77
N CYS A 674 -19.41 -16.03 43.65
CA CYS A 674 -18.81 -15.85 42.33
C CYS A 674 -17.99 -14.55 42.18
N SER A 675 -18.04 -13.64 43.14
CA SER A 675 -17.33 -12.34 43.09
C SER A 675 -15.91 -12.38 43.67
N ASN A 676 -15.56 -13.44 44.40
CA ASN A 676 -14.23 -13.68 44.96
C ASN A 676 -13.66 -15.00 44.45
N LEU A 677 -12.53 -14.94 43.74
CA LEU A 677 -11.90 -16.09 43.09
C LEU A 677 -11.55 -17.22 44.08
N GLU A 678 -11.00 -16.89 45.26
CA GLU A 678 -10.61 -17.90 46.26
C GLU A 678 -11.84 -18.58 46.88
N SER A 679 -12.89 -17.80 47.17
CA SER A 679 -14.14 -18.34 47.73
C SER A 679 -14.89 -19.21 46.72
N TYR A 680 -14.87 -18.82 45.45
CA TYR A 680 -15.42 -19.62 44.36
C TYR A 680 -14.64 -20.93 44.16
N GLN A 681 -13.31 -20.87 44.21
CA GLN A 681 -12.46 -22.05 44.05
C GLN A 681 -12.68 -23.07 45.17
N PHE A 682 -12.76 -22.61 46.42
CA PHE A 682 -13.06 -23.46 47.57
C PHE A 682 -14.46 -24.09 47.45
N TRP A 683 -15.45 -23.29 47.06
CA TRP A 683 -16.81 -23.77 46.86
C TRP A 683 -16.90 -24.79 45.72
N TRP A 684 -16.19 -24.56 44.61
CA TRP A 684 -16.12 -25.47 43.47
C TRP A 684 -15.55 -26.83 43.86
N GLU A 685 -14.46 -26.83 44.63
CA GLU A 685 -13.83 -28.04 45.16
C GLU A 685 -14.80 -28.86 46.03
N ASP A 686 -15.54 -28.19 46.91
CA ASP A 686 -16.46 -28.84 47.84
C ASP A 686 -17.78 -29.29 47.19
N ASN A 687 -18.28 -28.58 46.17
CA ASN A 687 -19.66 -28.75 45.70
C ASN A 687 -19.79 -29.37 44.31
N ILE A 688 -18.91 -29.04 43.36
CA ILE A 688 -19.06 -29.44 41.95
C ILE A 688 -18.04 -30.49 41.51
N LYS A 689 -16.81 -30.47 42.03
CA LYS A 689 -15.73 -31.41 41.65
C LYS A 689 -16.16 -32.88 41.66
N PHE A 690 -16.94 -33.30 42.66
CA PHE A 690 -17.46 -34.66 42.76
C PHE A 690 -18.54 -34.99 41.72
N LEU A 691 -19.41 -34.03 41.38
CA LEU A 691 -20.45 -34.20 40.35
C LEU A 691 -19.83 -34.27 38.95
N VAL A 692 -18.84 -33.42 38.66
CA VAL A 692 -18.04 -33.49 37.42
C VAL A 692 -17.34 -34.84 37.30
N LYS A 693 -16.73 -35.36 38.38
CA LYS A 693 -16.16 -36.72 38.38
C LYS A 693 -17.21 -37.81 38.10
N LYS A 694 -18.42 -37.68 38.64
CA LYS A 694 -19.52 -38.62 38.37
C LYS A 694 -20.01 -38.54 36.92
N LEU A 695 -20.19 -37.33 36.38
CA LEU A 695 -20.56 -37.12 34.98
C LEU A 695 -19.52 -37.73 34.05
N ARG A 696 -18.24 -37.44 34.30
CA ARG A 696 -17.11 -38.03 33.58
C ARG A 696 -17.10 -39.57 33.67
N ALA A 697 -17.38 -40.14 34.84
CA ALA A 697 -17.50 -41.59 34.99
C ALA A 697 -18.68 -42.18 34.18
N LEU A 698 -19.81 -41.46 34.07
CA LEU A 698 -20.92 -41.87 33.20
C LEU A 698 -20.54 -41.77 31.72
N MET A 699 -19.86 -40.71 31.30
CA MET A 699 -19.33 -40.54 29.94
C MET A 699 -18.46 -41.73 29.56
N ILE A 700 -17.51 -42.09 30.42
CA ILE A 700 -16.60 -43.21 30.18
C ILE A 700 -17.40 -44.53 30.15
N LYS A 701 -18.30 -44.76 31.11
CA LYS A 701 -19.01 -46.03 31.24
C LYS A 701 -20.01 -46.29 30.11
N TYR A 702 -20.80 -45.30 29.73
CA TYR A 702 -21.95 -45.48 28.84
C TYR A 702 -21.69 -45.04 27.40
N ARG A 703 -20.67 -44.20 27.22
CA ARG A 703 -20.31 -43.64 25.91
C ARG A 703 -18.84 -43.83 25.58
N ASN A 704 -18.00 -44.29 26.52
CA ASN A 704 -16.57 -44.51 26.32
C ASN A 704 -15.88 -43.25 25.75
N ILE A 705 -16.27 -42.07 26.27
CA ILE A 705 -15.69 -40.74 26.02
C ILE A 705 -15.30 -40.07 27.34
N GLY A 706 -14.47 -39.02 27.29
CA GLY A 706 -14.05 -38.27 28.48
C GLY A 706 -12.93 -38.93 29.29
N HIS A 707 -12.15 -39.82 28.68
CA HIS A 707 -10.96 -40.40 29.30
C HIS A 707 -9.94 -39.33 29.68
N ASP A 708 -9.32 -39.51 30.85
CA ASP A 708 -8.12 -38.76 31.21
C ASP A 708 -6.92 -39.50 30.65
N TRP A 709 -6.41 -39.01 29.52
CA TRP A 709 -5.26 -39.60 28.87
C TRP A 709 -3.95 -39.30 29.61
N GLN A 710 -3.91 -38.34 30.54
CA GLN A 710 -2.71 -37.96 31.30
C GLN A 710 -1.51 -37.66 30.39
N PHE A 711 -1.72 -36.93 29.29
CA PHE A 711 -0.63 -36.53 28.41
C PHE A 711 0.38 -35.70 29.19
N ASN A 712 1.67 -35.89 28.90
CA ASN A 712 2.67 -34.95 29.39
C ASN A 712 2.69 -33.70 28.50
N LYS A 713 3.33 -32.62 28.96
CA LYS A 713 3.39 -31.35 28.22
C LYS A 713 3.92 -31.51 26.79
N HIS A 714 4.92 -32.36 26.58
CA HIS A 714 5.47 -32.61 25.25
C HIS A 714 4.47 -33.30 24.32
N GLN A 715 3.71 -34.27 24.82
CA GLN A 715 2.64 -34.94 24.08
C GLN A 715 1.49 -33.97 23.73
N GLU A 716 1.16 -33.04 24.63
CA GLU A 716 0.17 -31.99 24.37
C GLU A 716 0.63 -31.04 23.25
N GLU A 717 1.90 -30.61 23.29
CA GLU A 717 2.52 -29.80 22.24
C GLU A 717 2.52 -30.53 20.87
N ILE A 718 2.89 -31.83 20.85
CA ILE A 718 2.84 -32.65 19.62
C ILE A 718 1.41 -32.77 19.10
N LEU A 719 0.42 -33.01 19.97
CA LEU A 719 -0.97 -33.12 19.57
C LEU A 719 -1.51 -31.81 19.00
N GLU A 720 -1.07 -30.67 19.52
CA GLU A 720 -1.41 -29.36 18.96
C GLU A 720 -0.79 -29.15 17.59
N GLN A 721 0.50 -29.47 17.42
CA GLN A 721 1.16 -29.41 16.13
C GLN A 721 0.52 -30.35 15.11
N TYR A 722 0.23 -31.59 15.51
CA TYR A 722 -0.44 -32.59 14.68
C TYR A 722 -1.82 -32.10 14.23
N TYR A 723 -2.59 -31.49 15.13
CA TYR A 723 -3.89 -30.93 14.83
C TYR A 723 -3.79 -29.75 13.84
N ASN A 724 -2.96 -28.77 14.12
CA ASN A 724 -2.78 -27.59 13.27
C ASN A 724 -2.27 -27.97 11.87
N ALA A 725 -1.40 -28.97 11.79
CA ALA A 725 -0.89 -29.48 10.52
C ALA A 725 -1.94 -30.27 9.72
N ASN A 726 -2.79 -31.08 10.38
CA ASN A 726 -3.95 -31.70 9.72
C ASN A 726 -4.97 -30.66 9.25
N LEU A 727 -5.20 -29.60 10.02
CA LEU A 727 -6.05 -28.49 9.59
C LEU A 727 -5.51 -27.88 8.29
N LEU A 728 -4.22 -27.51 8.27
CA LEU A 728 -3.58 -26.96 7.07
C LEU A 728 -3.70 -27.92 5.88
N LEU A 729 -3.50 -29.22 6.08
CA LEU A 729 -3.69 -30.22 5.02
C LEU A 729 -5.12 -30.22 4.47
N VAL A 730 -6.13 -30.17 5.35
CA VAL A 730 -7.55 -30.16 4.96
C VAL A 730 -7.91 -28.86 4.24
N GLU A 731 -7.41 -27.72 4.71
CA GLU A 731 -7.64 -26.44 4.04
C GLU A 731 -6.97 -26.40 2.67
N CYS A 732 -5.75 -26.95 2.54
CA CYS A 732 -5.10 -27.12 1.23
C CYS A 732 -5.91 -28.04 0.32
N LEU A 733 -6.44 -29.16 0.83
CA LEU A 733 -7.34 -30.04 0.07
C LEU A 733 -8.61 -29.33 -0.38
N ASN A 734 -9.13 -28.40 0.42
CA ASN A 734 -10.34 -27.65 0.11
C ASN A 734 -10.08 -26.34 -0.66
N SER A 735 -8.81 -25.98 -0.85
CA SER A 735 -8.42 -24.85 -1.69
C SER A 735 -8.68 -25.15 -3.17
N ASP A 736 -8.72 -24.09 -3.98
CA ASP A 736 -8.89 -24.17 -5.44
C ASP A 736 -7.62 -24.68 -6.12
N CYS A 737 -7.27 -25.95 -5.88
CA CYS A 737 -6.14 -26.65 -6.44
C CYS A 737 -6.57 -27.97 -7.10
N TYR A 738 -5.82 -28.41 -8.11
CA TYR A 738 -6.07 -29.71 -8.72
C TYR A 738 -5.53 -30.83 -7.83
N VAL A 739 -6.42 -31.71 -7.41
CA VAL A 739 -6.11 -32.95 -6.67
C VAL A 739 -6.90 -34.08 -7.32
N SER A 740 -6.25 -35.22 -7.58
CA SER A 740 -6.94 -36.41 -8.10
C SER A 740 -7.97 -36.93 -7.08
N ARG A 741 -9.03 -37.58 -7.56
CA ARG A 741 -10.06 -38.12 -6.67
C ARG A 741 -9.49 -39.21 -5.77
N GLU A 742 -8.57 -40.00 -6.32
CA GLU A 742 -7.85 -41.05 -5.65
C GLU A 742 -6.99 -40.47 -4.51
N ALA A 743 -6.17 -39.45 -4.78
CA ALA A 743 -5.37 -38.76 -3.76
C ALA A 743 -6.24 -38.15 -2.66
N ARG A 744 -7.30 -37.42 -3.04
CA ARG A 744 -8.23 -36.82 -2.08
C ARG A 744 -8.84 -37.88 -1.18
N GLN A 745 -9.33 -38.97 -1.76
CA GLN A 745 -9.98 -40.03 -1.01
C GLN A 745 -9.01 -40.77 -0.09
N GLU A 746 -7.80 -41.10 -0.57
CA GLU A 746 -6.75 -41.71 0.27
C GLU A 746 -6.43 -40.84 1.48
N ILE A 747 -6.22 -39.55 1.27
CA ILE A 747 -5.89 -38.62 2.36
C ILE A 747 -7.08 -38.52 3.32
N GLU A 748 -8.28 -38.23 2.84
CA GLU A 748 -9.49 -38.11 3.67
C GLU A 748 -9.73 -39.39 4.49
N ASP A 749 -9.64 -40.56 3.85
CA ASP A 749 -9.87 -41.84 4.51
C ASP A 749 -8.84 -42.15 5.59
N THR A 750 -7.63 -41.57 5.51
CA THR A 750 -6.52 -41.77 6.44
C THR A 750 -6.26 -40.62 7.42
N LEU A 751 -7.01 -39.52 7.34
CA LEU A 751 -6.94 -38.40 8.29
C LEU A 751 -7.20 -38.88 9.72
N LEU A 752 -6.31 -38.56 10.66
CA LEU A 752 -6.44 -38.89 12.08
C LEU A 752 -6.57 -40.39 12.38
N LEU A 753 -6.03 -41.26 11.51
CA LEU A 753 -5.93 -42.70 11.78
C LEU A 753 -4.63 -43.06 12.52
N PRO A 754 -4.64 -44.10 13.38
CA PRO A 754 -3.40 -44.66 13.90
C PRO A 754 -2.57 -45.29 12.77
N ILE A 755 -1.25 -45.25 12.89
CA ILE A 755 -0.31 -45.71 11.85
C ILE A 755 -0.55 -47.16 11.46
N ALA A 756 -0.85 -48.03 12.42
CA ALA A 756 -1.13 -49.45 12.17
C ALA A 756 -2.30 -49.65 11.18
N GLU A 757 -3.36 -48.83 11.28
CA GLU A 757 -4.52 -48.90 10.38
C GLU A 757 -4.17 -48.35 8.99
N ILE A 758 -3.36 -47.30 8.92
CA ILE A 758 -2.87 -46.74 7.65
C ILE A 758 -2.03 -47.78 6.90
N GLU A 759 -1.12 -48.48 7.60
CA GLU A 759 -0.31 -49.54 7.00
C GLU A 759 -1.15 -50.74 6.53
N GLN A 760 -2.19 -51.11 7.29
CA GLN A 760 -3.08 -52.20 6.91
C GLN A 760 -3.82 -51.89 5.61
N ARG A 761 -4.29 -50.66 5.44
CA ARG A 761 -4.94 -50.19 4.20
C ARG A 761 -3.99 -50.21 3.01
N LYS A 762 -2.73 -49.76 3.20
CA LYS A 762 -1.70 -49.79 2.14
C LYS A 762 -1.35 -51.21 1.67
N ARG A 763 -1.53 -52.22 2.53
CA ARG A 763 -1.30 -53.64 2.19
C ARG A 763 -2.48 -54.31 1.47
N GLY A 764 -3.59 -53.60 1.22
CA GLY A 764 -4.76 -54.14 0.54
C GLY A 764 -5.51 -55.22 1.33
N LEU A 765 -5.45 -55.17 2.67
CA LEU A 765 -6.03 -56.17 3.58
C LEU A 765 -7.43 -55.78 4.12
N ILE A 766 -8.16 -54.93 3.40
CA ILE A 766 -9.55 -54.52 3.71
C ILE A 766 -10.39 -54.56 2.44
#